data_AF-A0A951CHH5-F1
#
_entry.id   AF-A0A951CHH5-F1
#
_cell.length_a   1.000
_cell.length_b   1.000
_cell.length_c   1.000
_cell.angle_alpha   90.00
_cell.angle_beta   90.00
_cell.angle_gamma   90.00
#
_symmetry.space_group_name_H-M   'P 1'
#
loop_
_entity.id
_entity.type
_entity.pdbx_description
1 polymer ?
#
loop_
_entity_poly.entity_id
_entity_poly.type
_entity_poly.pdbx_seq_one_letter_code
_entity_poly.pdbx_strand_id
1 'polypeptide(L)'
;MNSVASAALTSWTLSARVIAILLIASAVYFRGWLRGRRLIRQEQDYLRLWAFLGGLGVLFLATESPLDAFDSLFLSAHMAQHLLLMMVAPPLVLLGHPTLPLLRGLPRRFVKEGLGPFLSWPLLKRILRSLTSPPIALLAFAVSTIFWHLPKFYELALRSPGWHAAQHASFFWTGILFWWPVVQPGPGKFRWPRWIAIPHLLLADVLNTVLSAFFVFSGRLLYPTYEAIRASRMSAQDDQTIAGLIMWVPGSIIYLVPALVIAVKLFSPVVPLSYTRRARRVSAPRVSRTVLSRLPQLRRVAQGAMLLLAIAVMANGWWGTQVAPLNLAGVLPWIHWRALSVLALLIVGNLFCMACPFTFVRDIGRKVLPAGLRWPRWLRKKWLPAALFVVYLWAYEAFGLWDSPWLTAWVIAAYFLAALVIDGVFRGASFCKYICPIGQFHFISSLVSPREVRIRHSAVCKTCQTHDCIRGNDHARGCELYLFQPKKASNLDCTFCLDCVKACPHDNVGILPVAPASTLIGDPYRSSIGRLSKRTDLAVLALLIVFGAFVNAAGMVAPVMMWEHGWHAKLGPKTMPAIVGVFVIGGAVLAPLLAVLACAGFNRLRMAGPEVTRRFIFTLVPIGVGMWAAHLLYHFAIGWGAPWVQVSSVPTWLTSAQMLVLDAGLLLTLYVAWRVANQYTRKLRSALALGMPWAVLSCMLYATGVWILFQPMQMRGMLH
;
A
#
# COMPACT_ATOMS: atom_id res chain seq x y z
N MET A 1 41.13 0.07 -29.50
CA MET A 1 40.20 0.61 -28.48
C MET A 1 39.18 1.48 -29.20
N ASN A 2 37.88 1.34 -28.92
CA ASN A 2 36.85 2.18 -29.55
C ASN A 2 37.19 3.66 -29.34
N SER A 3 37.04 4.51 -30.37
CA SER A 3 37.34 5.95 -30.32
C SER A 3 36.69 6.65 -29.12
N VAL A 4 35.50 6.20 -28.73
CA VAL A 4 34.75 6.67 -27.55
C VAL A 4 35.45 6.32 -26.23
N ALA A 5 36.02 5.12 -26.11
CA ALA A 5 36.74 4.70 -24.90
C ALA A 5 38.08 5.42 -24.79
N SER A 6 38.73 5.72 -25.92
CA SER A 6 39.94 6.56 -25.94
C SER A 6 39.61 7.99 -25.52
N ALA A 7 38.55 8.59 -26.06
CA ALA A 7 38.11 9.94 -25.71
C ALA A 7 37.71 10.07 -24.24
N ALA A 8 36.98 9.08 -23.69
CA ALA A 8 36.62 9.05 -22.28
C ALA A 8 37.84 8.85 -21.34
N LEU A 9 38.93 8.25 -21.80
CA LEU A 9 40.13 8.11 -20.97
C LEU A 9 41.03 9.34 -21.02
N THR A 10 40.98 10.14 -22.09
CA THR A 10 41.81 11.34 -22.25
C THR A 10 41.14 12.64 -21.79
N SER A 11 39.83 12.66 -21.59
CA SER A 11 39.05 13.88 -21.25
C SER A 11 38.88 14.12 -19.73
N TRP A 12 39.77 13.60 -18.89
CA TRP A 12 39.70 13.81 -17.44
C TRP A 12 40.24 15.21 -17.07
N THR A 13 39.40 16.02 -16.46
CA THR A 13 39.71 17.39 -16.02
C THR A 13 40.10 17.40 -14.54
N LEU A 14 41.30 16.91 -14.22
CA LEU A 14 41.77 16.77 -12.83
C LEU A 14 42.17 18.13 -12.22
N SER A 15 41.24 18.77 -11.53
CA SER A 15 41.42 19.98 -10.74
C SER A 15 42.09 19.67 -9.40
N ALA A 16 43.33 20.11 -9.24
CA ALA A 16 44.07 19.97 -7.98
C ALA A 16 43.32 20.55 -6.77
N ARG A 17 42.51 21.61 -6.96
CA ARG A 17 41.72 22.24 -5.88
C ARG A 17 40.59 21.33 -5.39
N VAL A 18 39.81 20.77 -6.29
CA VAL A 18 38.67 19.91 -5.93
C VAL A 18 39.17 18.62 -5.31
N ILE A 19 40.19 18.00 -5.91
CA ILE A 19 40.84 16.80 -5.38
C ILE A 19 41.38 17.04 -3.98
N ALA A 20 42.08 18.16 -3.74
CA ALA A 20 42.58 18.50 -2.41
C ALA A 20 41.44 18.62 -1.38
N ILE A 21 40.33 19.28 -1.71
CA ILE A 21 39.18 19.41 -0.81
C ILE A 21 38.57 18.04 -0.47
N LEU A 22 38.37 17.18 -1.47
CA LEU A 22 37.80 15.84 -1.29
C LEU A 22 38.72 14.93 -0.48
N LEU A 23 40.04 14.99 -0.71
CA LEU A 23 41.03 14.25 0.06
C LEU A 23 41.10 14.72 1.52
N ILE A 24 41.08 16.04 1.75
CA ILE A 24 41.04 16.60 3.11
C ILE A 24 39.77 16.15 3.84
N ALA A 25 38.60 16.25 3.20
CA ALA A 25 37.34 15.80 3.77
C ALA A 25 37.37 14.29 4.11
N SER A 26 37.90 13.47 3.20
CA SER A 26 38.08 12.03 3.40
C SER A 26 39.01 11.73 4.57
N ALA A 27 40.16 12.39 4.63
CA ALA A 27 41.17 12.19 5.69
C ALA A 27 40.64 12.62 7.06
N VAL A 28 39.97 13.77 7.16
CA VAL A 28 39.37 14.26 8.40
C VAL A 28 38.28 13.30 8.88
N TYR A 29 37.36 12.89 7.99
CA TYR A 29 36.31 11.94 8.33
C TYR A 29 36.88 10.59 8.79
N PHE A 30 37.82 10.01 8.03
CA PHE A 30 38.44 8.73 8.34
C PHE A 30 39.17 8.76 9.67
N ARG A 31 39.91 9.83 9.97
CA ARG A 31 40.57 10.03 11.26
C ARG A 31 39.56 10.09 12.42
N GLY A 32 38.44 10.77 12.23
CA GLY A 32 37.37 10.86 13.20
C GLY A 32 36.63 9.54 13.43
N TRP A 33 36.45 8.77 12.36
CA TRP A 33 35.89 7.42 12.38
C TRP A 33 36.80 6.46 13.17
N LEU A 34 38.10 6.44 12.89
CA LEU A 34 39.08 5.62 13.63
C LEU A 34 39.07 5.90 15.14
N ARG A 35 38.92 7.17 15.53
CA ARG A 35 38.79 7.59 16.95
C ARG A 35 37.44 7.20 17.58
N GLY A 36 36.41 6.99 16.76
CA GLY A 36 35.03 6.71 17.20
C GLY A 36 34.61 5.24 17.14
N ARG A 37 35.36 4.38 16.44
CA ARG A 37 35.01 2.97 16.14
C ARG A 37 34.75 2.08 17.36
N ARG A 38 35.26 2.45 18.53
CA ARG A 38 35.05 1.69 19.79
C ARG A 38 33.65 1.91 20.42
N LEU A 39 32.86 2.84 19.91
CA LEU A 39 31.59 3.28 20.51
C LEU A 39 30.33 2.80 19.75
N ILE A 40 30.46 2.11 18.61
CA ILE A 40 29.35 1.73 17.71
C ILE A 40 29.42 0.21 17.42
N ARG A 41 28.28 -0.45 17.16
CA ARG A 41 28.23 -1.87 16.73
C ARG A 41 28.96 -2.05 15.40
N GLN A 42 29.89 -3.00 15.31
CA GLN A 42 30.82 -3.18 14.17
C GLN A 42 30.14 -3.22 12.79
N GLU A 43 29.05 -3.96 12.60
CA GLU A 43 28.40 -4.09 11.27
C GLU A 43 27.82 -2.77 10.72
N GLN A 44 27.35 -1.86 11.59
CA GLN A 44 26.81 -0.56 11.17
C GLN A 44 27.91 0.49 10.96
N ASP A 45 29.13 0.21 11.40
CA ASP A 45 30.24 1.16 11.42
C ASP A 45 30.90 1.27 10.02
N TYR A 46 31.12 0.13 9.35
CA TYR A 46 31.70 0.10 8.00
C TYR A 46 30.77 0.65 6.91
N LEU A 47 29.46 0.38 7.01
CA LEU A 47 28.49 0.90 6.03
C LEU A 47 28.45 2.43 6.02
N ARG A 48 28.61 3.08 7.17
CA ARG A 48 28.68 4.55 7.27
C ARG A 48 29.95 5.11 6.65
N LEU A 49 31.09 4.42 6.86
CA LEU A 49 32.34 4.80 6.23
C LEU A 49 32.25 4.73 4.70
N TRP A 50 31.80 3.60 4.17
CA TRP A 50 31.67 3.41 2.73
C TRP A 50 30.61 4.30 2.10
N ALA A 51 29.51 4.60 2.78
CA ALA A 51 28.52 5.57 2.30
C ALA A 51 29.10 6.98 2.18
N PHE A 52 29.86 7.44 3.18
CA PHE A 52 30.49 8.76 3.14
C PHE A 52 31.55 8.86 2.04
N LEU A 53 32.48 7.90 1.98
CA LEU A 53 33.52 7.87 0.95
C LEU A 53 32.93 7.67 -0.45
N GLY A 54 31.89 6.84 -0.57
CA GLY A 54 31.13 6.68 -1.81
C GLY A 54 30.46 7.99 -2.25
N GLY A 55 29.89 8.76 -1.32
CA GLY A 55 29.34 10.09 -1.62
C GLY A 55 30.40 11.07 -2.15
N LEU A 56 31.59 11.09 -1.55
CA LEU A 56 32.71 11.89 -2.05
C LEU A 56 33.25 11.37 -3.39
N GLY A 57 33.25 10.06 -3.60
CA GLY A 57 33.60 9.44 -4.88
C GLY A 57 32.62 9.80 -5.99
N VAL A 58 31.32 9.87 -5.69
CA VAL A 58 30.31 10.34 -6.66
C VAL A 58 30.49 11.83 -6.96
N LEU A 59 30.86 12.66 -5.99
CA LEU A 59 31.22 14.06 -6.25
C LEU A 59 32.42 14.16 -7.19
N PHE A 60 33.48 13.40 -6.92
CA PHE A 60 34.65 13.33 -7.79
C PHE A 60 34.27 12.90 -9.22
N LEU A 61 33.46 11.84 -9.35
CA LEU A 61 33.00 11.38 -10.66
C LEU A 61 32.10 12.41 -11.35
N ALA A 62 31.27 13.15 -10.62
CA ALA A 62 30.43 14.16 -11.23
C ALA A 62 31.25 15.37 -11.71
N THR A 63 32.31 15.79 -11.01
CA THR A 63 33.02 17.05 -11.32
C THR A 63 34.35 16.88 -12.06
N GLU A 64 34.98 15.70 -12.02
CA GLU A 64 36.34 15.49 -12.56
C GLU A 64 36.39 14.41 -13.65
N SER A 65 35.30 13.66 -13.83
CA SER A 65 35.22 12.63 -14.87
C SER A 65 34.87 13.23 -16.22
N PRO A 66 34.98 12.44 -17.31
CA PRO A 66 34.55 12.85 -18.65
C PRO A 66 33.13 13.40 -18.74
N LEU A 67 32.25 13.10 -17.76
CA LEU A 67 30.93 13.71 -17.69
C LEU A 67 31.00 15.24 -17.65
N ASP A 68 31.96 15.82 -16.94
CA ASP A 68 32.19 17.27 -16.85
C ASP A 68 32.79 17.84 -18.14
N ALA A 69 33.44 17.03 -18.96
CA ALA A 69 33.91 17.45 -20.28
C ALA A 69 32.80 17.35 -21.35
N PHE A 70 31.87 16.41 -21.18
CA PHE A 70 30.78 16.16 -22.13
C PHE A 70 29.50 16.94 -21.82
N ASP A 71 29.38 17.59 -20.67
CA ASP A 71 28.20 18.34 -20.24
C ASP A 71 27.85 19.55 -21.14
N SER A 72 28.88 20.18 -21.70
CA SER A 72 28.79 21.30 -22.64
C SER A 72 28.47 20.84 -24.06
N LEU A 73 28.63 19.54 -24.33
CA LEU A 73 28.42 18.91 -25.64
C LEU A 73 27.08 18.18 -25.73
N PHE A 74 26.62 17.56 -24.64
CA PHE A 74 25.38 16.82 -24.56
C PHE A 74 24.56 17.24 -23.35
N LEU A 75 23.29 17.60 -23.58
CA LEU A 75 22.31 17.87 -22.54
C LEU A 75 22.09 16.63 -21.67
N SER A 76 22.15 15.43 -22.26
CA SER A 76 22.03 14.17 -21.52
C SER A 76 23.17 13.94 -20.52
N ALA A 77 24.41 14.30 -20.88
CA ALA A 77 25.56 14.24 -19.98
C ALA A 77 25.43 15.26 -18.85
N HIS A 78 25.01 16.49 -19.17
CA HIS A 78 24.76 17.54 -18.19
C HIS A 78 23.65 17.16 -17.19
N MET A 79 22.55 16.57 -17.67
CA MET A 79 21.48 16.06 -16.78
C MET A 79 21.94 14.90 -15.91
N ALA A 80 22.79 13.99 -16.43
CA ALA A 80 23.38 12.93 -15.62
C ALA A 80 24.28 13.50 -14.51
N GLN A 81 25.09 14.51 -14.81
CA GLN A 81 25.94 15.20 -13.83
C GLN A 81 25.11 15.86 -12.73
N HIS A 82 24.07 16.60 -13.09
CA HIS A 82 23.14 17.21 -12.14
C HIS A 82 22.47 16.17 -11.24
N LEU A 83 22.00 15.06 -11.81
CA LEU A 83 21.38 13.97 -11.06
C LEU A 83 22.33 13.37 -10.02
N LEU A 84 23.60 13.15 -10.38
CA LEU A 84 24.61 12.68 -9.43
C LEU A 84 24.84 13.66 -8.28
N LEU A 85 24.96 14.96 -8.59
CA LEU A 85 25.22 16.02 -7.60
C LEU A 85 24.06 16.26 -6.64
N MET A 86 22.81 16.13 -7.10
CA MET A 86 21.63 16.46 -6.29
C MET A 86 20.95 15.24 -5.66
N MET A 87 20.96 14.09 -6.33
CA MET A 87 20.19 12.90 -5.90
C MET A 87 21.05 11.77 -5.36
N VAL A 88 22.32 11.65 -5.75
CA VAL A 88 23.15 10.49 -5.40
C VAL A 88 24.18 10.83 -4.34
N ALA A 89 25.01 11.86 -4.57
CA ALA A 89 26.04 12.26 -3.61
C ALA A 89 25.47 12.72 -2.26
N PRO A 90 24.45 13.60 -2.19
CA PRO A 90 23.95 14.11 -0.91
C PRO A 90 23.42 13.04 0.06
N PRO A 91 22.54 12.10 -0.33
CA PRO A 91 22.08 11.07 0.59
C PRO A 91 23.20 10.12 1.02
N LEU A 92 24.16 9.79 0.14
CA LEU A 92 25.33 8.98 0.51
C LEU A 92 26.20 9.66 1.57
N VAL A 93 26.50 10.95 1.38
CA VAL A 93 27.22 11.76 2.37
C VAL A 93 26.48 11.78 3.71
N LEU A 94 25.16 11.96 3.71
CA LEU A 94 24.36 12.01 4.94
C LEU A 94 24.21 10.65 5.63
N LEU A 95 24.12 9.55 4.87
CA LEU A 95 24.09 8.18 5.41
C LEU A 95 25.37 7.82 6.16
N GLY A 96 26.48 8.50 5.86
CA GLY A 96 27.70 8.46 6.64
C GLY A 96 27.60 9.05 8.06
N HIS A 97 26.52 9.75 8.40
CA HIS A 97 26.39 10.50 9.67
C HIS A 97 27.60 11.42 9.93
N PRO A 98 27.92 12.35 9.01
CA PRO A 98 29.22 13.02 8.94
C PRO A 98 29.52 13.96 10.10
N THR A 99 28.51 14.41 10.84
CA THR A 99 28.65 15.42 11.88
C THR A 99 29.62 15.02 13.00
N LEU A 100 29.55 13.79 13.50
CA LEU A 100 30.39 13.37 14.63
C LEU A 100 31.81 12.95 14.20
N PRO A 101 32.00 12.15 13.12
CA PRO A 101 33.33 11.84 12.60
C PRO A 101 34.10 13.10 12.18
N LEU A 102 33.50 14.02 11.42
CA LEU A 102 34.22 15.24 10.99
C LEU A 102 34.70 16.08 12.19
N LEU A 103 33.85 16.29 13.20
CA LEU A 103 34.23 17.01 14.42
C LEU A 103 35.34 16.29 15.21
N ARG A 104 35.33 14.96 15.28
CA ARG A 104 36.39 14.17 15.95
C ARG A 104 37.69 14.11 15.15
N GLY A 105 37.56 14.25 13.83
CA GLY A 105 38.65 14.30 12.86
C GLY A 105 39.50 15.56 12.99
N LEU A 106 38.91 16.69 13.39
CA LEU A 106 39.61 17.96 13.55
C LEU A 106 40.47 18.01 14.84
N PRO A 107 41.46 18.92 14.93
CA PRO A 107 42.23 19.15 16.16
C PRO A 107 41.33 19.58 17.33
N ARG A 108 41.56 19.02 18.53
CA ARG A 108 40.69 19.27 19.70
C ARG A 108 40.61 20.75 20.09
N ARG A 109 41.71 21.50 19.98
CA ARG A 109 41.76 22.95 20.29
C ARG A 109 40.85 23.73 19.32
N PHE A 110 40.99 23.50 18.02
CA PHE A 110 40.15 24.12 16.99
C PHE A 110 38.64 23.87 17.18
N VAL A 111 38.27 22.65 17.57
CA VAL A 111 36.86 22.30 17.81
C VAL A 111 36.33 22.91 19.10
N LYS A 112 37.13 22.99 20.17
CA LYS A 112 36.68 23.53 21.47
C LYS A 112 36.68 25.06 21.51
N GLU A 113 37.67 25.69 20.91
CA GLU A 113 37.91 27.14 21.03
C GLU A 113 37.29 27.92 19.86
N GLY A 114 37.19 27.33 18.66
CA GLY A 114 36.59 27.99 17.49
C GLY A 114 35.22 27.43 17.11
N LEU A 115 35.21 26.18 16.62
CA LEU A 115 34.01 25.61 15.97
C LEU A 115 32.87 25.33 16.96
N GLY A 116 33.19 24.96 18.19
CA GLY A 116 32.24 24.64 19.25
C GLY A 116 31.36 25.83 19.63
N PRO A 117 31.94 26.98 20.03
CA PRO A 117 31.20 28.21 20.30
C PRO A 117 30.33 28.64 19.12
N PHE A 118 30.87 28.62 17.90
CA PHE A 118 30.13 28.97 16.69
C PHE A 118 28.92 28.05 16.43
N LEU A 119 29.13 26.72 16.42
CA LEU A 119 28.04 25.74 16.26
C LEU A 119 27.05 25.74 17.43
N SER A 120 27.46 26.27 18.59
CA SER A 120 26.62 26.40 19.76
C SER A 120 25.73 27.64 19.76
N TRP A 121 26.00 28.62 18.88
CA TRP A 121 25.31 29.90 18.81
C TRP A 121 23.79 29.75 18.57
N PRO A 122 22.91 30.38 19.40
CA PRO A 122 21.47 30.16 19.31
C PRO A 122 20.84 30.57 17.98
N LEU A 123 21.33 31.65 17.36
CA LEU A 123 20.85 32.13 16.07
C LEU A 123 21.19 31.14 14.96
N LEU A 124 22.44 30.70 14.88
CA LEU A 124 22.88 29.68 13.92
C LEU A 124 22.07 28.38 14.07
N LYS A 125 21.86 27.92 15.31
CA LYS A 125 21.00 26.75 15.57
C LYS A 125 19.57 26.97 15.11
N ARG A 126 19.00 28.17 15.26
CA ARG A 126 17.65 28.49 14.80
C ARG A 126 17.58 28.48 13.27
N ILE A 127 18.54 29.10 12.60
CA ILE A 127 18.65 29.14 11.12
C ILE A 127 18.79 27.72 10.56
N LEU A 128 19.76 26.94 11.06
CA LEU A 128 19.99 25.57 10.60
C LEU A 128 18.78 24.67 10.84
N ARG A 129 18.07 24.83 11.97
CA ARG A 129 16.81 24.11 12.23
C ARG A 129 15.69 24.51 11.27
N SER A 130 15.64 25.77 10.86
CA SER A 130 14.66 26.26 9.89
C SER A 130 14.95 25.68 8.51
N LEU A 131 16.19 25.80 8.04
CA LEU A 131 16.64 25.29 6.74
C LEU A 131 16.50 23.77 6.59
N THR A 132 16.66 23.02 7.70
CA THR A 132 16.49 21.56 7.72
C THR A 132 15.06 21.10 8.01
N SER A 133 14.10 22.02 8.09
CA SER A 133 12.69 21.66 8.19
C SER A 133 12.17 21.15 6.83
N PRO A 134 11.31 20.11 6.78
CA PRO A 134 10.82 19.54 5.53
C PRO A 134 10.29 20.55 4.50
N PRO A 135 9.40 21.51 4.85
CA PRO A 135 8.85 22.43 3.86
C PRO A 135 9.90 23.39 3.31
N ILE A 136 10.81 23.91 4.15
CA ILE A 136 11.85 24.86 3.71
C ILE A 136 12.91 24.13 2.88
N ALA A 137 13.30 22.92 3.28
CA ALA A 137 14.23 22.09 2.53
C ALA A 137 13.67 21.71 1.15
N LEU A 138 12.38 21.32 1.07
CA LEU A 138 11.70 21.03 -0.18
C LEU A 138 11.61 22.27 -1.07
N LEU A 139 11.26 23.42 -0.48
CA LEU A 139 11.14 24.68 -1.23
C LEU A 139 12.49 25.14 -1.77
N ALA A 140 13.56 25.12 -0.96
CA ALA A 140 14.89 25.51 -1.39
C ALA A 140 15.40 24.63 -2.54
N PHE A 141 15.13 23.32 -2.45
CA PHE A 141 15.43 22.36 -3.50
C PHE A 141 14.62 22.63 -4.77
N ALA A 142 13.30 22.79 -4.66
CA ALA A 142 12.43 23.08 -5.78
C ALA A 142 12.80 24.39 -6.50
N VAL A 143 13.07 25.46 -5.75
CA VAL A 143 13.49 26.75 -6.29
C VAL A 143 14.81 26.61 -7.03
N SER A 144 15.80 25.93 -6.44
CA SER A 144 17.08 25.67 -7.10
C SER A 144 16.90 24.89 -8.40
N THR A 145 16.14 23.80 -8.38
CA THR A 145 15.85 23.00 -9.58
C THR A 145 15.17 23.84 -10.66
N ILE A 146 14.06 24.52 -10.35
CA ILE A 146 13.33 25.30 -11.36
C ILE A 146 14.20 26.43 -11.91
N PHE A 147 14.88 27.18 -11.03
CA PHE A 147 15.66 28.35 -11.41
C PHE A 147 16.71 28.00 -12.47
N TRP A 148 17.47 26.93 -12.27
CA TRP A 148 18.52 26.52 -13.18
C TRP A 148 18.03 25.83 -14.46
N HIS A 149 16.78 25.38 -14.50
CA HIS A 149 16.16 24.81 -15.71
C HIS A 149 15.37 25.87 -16.51
N LEU A 150 15.39 27.13 -16.10
CA LEU A 150 14.90 28.24 -16.93
C LEU A 150 15.92 28.54 -18.03
N PRO A 151 15.51 28.66 -19.31
CA PRO A 151 16.43 28.84 -20.44
C PRO A 151 17.47 29.94 -20.24
N LYS A 152 17.06 31.09 -19.68
CA LYS A 152 17.96 32.24 -19.45
C LYS A 152 19.10 31.93 -18.47
N PHE A 153 18.81 31.23 -17.37
CA PHE A 153 19.81 30.93 -16.34
C PHE A 153 20.64 29.70 -16.69
N TYR A 154 20.04 28.75 -17.39
CA TYR A 154 20.72 27.60 -17.95
C TYR A 154 21.83 28.03 -18.93
N GLU A 155 21.46 28.88 -19.90
CA GLU A 155 22.40 29.46 -20.87
C GLU A 155 23.50 30.30 -20.21
N LEU A 156 23.18 31.02 -19.13
CA LEU A 156 24.15 31.77 -18.35
C LEU A 156 25.19 30.85 -17.69
N ALA A 157 24.76 29.70 -17.17
CA ALA A 157 25.66 28.74 -16.56
C ALA A 157 26.62 28.13 -17.60
N LEU A 158 26.13 27.76 -18.78
CA LEU A 158 26.98 27.24 -19.85
C LEU A 158 28.04 28.24 -20.34
N ARG A 159 27.73 29.54 -20.33
CA ARG A 159 28.64 30.59 -20.83
C ARG A 159 29.65 31.09 -19.80
N SER A 160 29.42 30.84 -18.51
CA SER A 160 30.24 31.37 -17.43
C SER A 160 30.64 30.29 -16.42
N PRO A 161 31.95 29.96 -16.33
CA PRO A 161 32.44 28.97 -15.38
C PRO A 161 32.08 29.28 -13.92
N GLY A 162 31.98 30.56 -13.55
CA GLY A 162 31.58 30.99 -12.21
C GLY A 162 30.11 30.69 -11.90
N TRP A 163 29.20 30.96 -12.84
CA TRP A 163 27.78 30.63 -12.68
C TRP A 163 27.54 29.12 -12.75
N HIS A 164 28.32 28.40 -13.56
CA HIS A 164 28.31 26.94 -13.59
C HIS A 164 28.71 26.34 -12.24
N ALA A 165 29.79 26.83 -11.63
CA ALA A 165 30.18 26.42 -10.29
C ALA A 165 29.11 26.76 -9.23
N ALA A 166 28.45 27.91 -9.36
CA ALA A 166 27.34 28.30 -8.47
C ALA A 166 26.13 27.37 -8.62
N GLN A 167 25.82 26.95 -9.84
CA GLN A 167 24.78 25.94 -10.13
C GLN A 167 25.10 24.61 -9.45
N HIS A 168 26.29 24.05 -9.68
CA HIS A 168 26.73 22.81 -9.03
C HIS A 168 26.70 22.90 -7.51
N ALA A 169 27.22 23.99 -6.93
CA ALA A 169 27.18 24.21 -5.50
C ALA A 169 25.74 24.28 -4.96
N SER A 170 24.86 25.00 -5.65
CA SER A 170 23.45 25.12 -5.25
C SER A 170 22.73 23.77 -5.30
N PHE A 171 22.95 22.93 -6.31
CA PHE A 171 22.37 21.59 -6.41
C PHE A 171 22.86 20.67 -5.30
N PHE A 172 24.16 20.67 -5.02
CA PHE A 172 24.70 19.86 -3.94
C PHE A 172 24.16 20.29 -2.57
N TRP A 173 24.22 21.57 -2.24
CA TRP A 173 23.81 22.06 -0.91
C TRP A 173 22.30 21.99 -0.69
N THR A 174 21.50 22.31 -1.71
CA THR A 174 20.04 22.13 -1.61
C THR A 174 19.65 20.66 -1.59
N GLY A 175 20.38 19.79 -2.28
CA GLY A 175 20.28 18.33 -2.13
C GLY A 175 20.57 17.86 -0.71
N ILE A 176 21.63 18.37 -0.07
CA ILE A 176 21.94 18.07 1.34
C ILE A 176 20.78 18.50 2.25
N LEU A 177 20.23 19.70 2.04
CA LEU A 177 19.07 20.19 2.81
C LEU A 177 17.84 19.30 2.59
N PHE A 178 17.54 18.94 1.33
CA PHE A 178 16.42 18.10 0.95
C PHE A 178 16.47 16.71 1.59
N TRP A 179 17.64 16.06 1.57
CA TRP A 179 17.83 14.73 2.13
C TRP A 179 17.97 14.72 3.66
N TRP A 180 18.25 15.86 4.29
CA TRP A 180 18.38 15.97 5.74
C TRP A 180 17.15 15.47 6.54
N PRO A 181 15.91 15.92 6.28
CA PRO A 181 14.71 15.43 6.97
C PRO A 181 14.43 13.94 6.72
N VAL A 182 14.92 13.40 5.60
CA VAL A 182 14.76 12.00 5.18
C VAL A 182 15.79 11.10 5.85
N VAL A 183 17.07 11.47 5.90
CA VAL A 183 18.15 10.63 6.49
C VAL A 183 18.23 10.81 8.01
N GLN A 184 18.02 12.03 8.51
CA GLN A 184 18.15 12.40 9.93
C GLN A 184 19.54 12.05 10.54
N PRO A 185 20.63 12.64 10.01
CA PRO A 185 22.01 12.22 10.33
C PRO A 185 22.54 12.61 11.73
N GLY A 186 21.76 13.24 12.60
CA GLY A 186 22.22 13.77 13.89
C GLY A 186 21.67 13.03 15.14
N PRO A 187 22.34 13.14 16.31
CA PRO A 187 21.88 12.56 17.57
C PRO A 187 20.70 13.31 18.23
N GLY A 188 20.25 14.43 17.63
CA GLY A 188 19.14 15.22 18.14
C GLY A 188 17.78 14.57 17.83
N LYS A 189 16.80 14.75 18.72
CA LYS A 189 15.41 14.36 18.45
C LYS A 189 14.87 15.21 17.31
N PHE A 190 14.61 14.60 16.16
CA PHE A 190 13.95 15.28 15.06
C PHE A 190 12.50 15.63 15.46
N ARG A 191 12.08 16.88 15.23
CA ARG A 191 10.76 17.36 15.66
C ARG A 191 9.60 16.80 14.83
N TRP A 192 9.88 16.40 13.59
CA TRP A 192 8.85 15.96 12.66
C TRP A 192 8.67 14.44 12.70
N PRO A 193 7.42 13.94 12.68
CA PRO A 193 7.15 12.52 12.62
C PRO A 193 7.68 11.92 11.31
N ARG A 194 8.17 10.68 11.39
CA ARG A 194 8.87 9.99 10.29
C ARG A 194 8.02 9.81 9.03
N TRP A 195 6.69 9.83 9.14
CA TRP A 195 5.78 9.73 7.99
C TRP A 195 5.83 10.92 7.03
N ILE A 196 6.26 12.11 7.51
CA ILE A 196 6.36 13.32 6.66
C ILE A 196 7.41 13.17 5.55
N ALA A 197 8.38 12.27 5.71
CA ALA A 197 9.33 11.95 4.65
C ALA A 197 8.64 11.39 3.39
N ILE A 198 7.47 10.75 3.51
CA ILE A 198 6.74 10.18 2.36
C ILE A 198 6.18 11.30 1.46
N PRO A 199 5.27 12.19 1.93
CA PRO A 199 4.79 13.28 1.09
C PRO A 199 5.92 14.23 0.66
N HIS A 200 6.97 14.41 1.47
CA HIS A 200 8.16 15.19 1.09
C HIS A 200 8.86 14.65 -0.15
N LEU A 201 9.08 13.32 -0.22
CA LEU A 201 9.68 12.65 -1.38
C LEU A 201 8.74 12.63 -2.59
N LEU A 202 7.44 12.38 -2.37
CA LEU A 202 6.45 12.34 -3.45
C LEU A 202 6.23 13.71 -4.10
N LEU A 203 6.22 14.80 -3.33
CA LEU A 203 6.10 16.15 -3.88
C LEU A 203 7.31 16.54 -4.73
N ALA A 204 8.52 16.13 -4.31
CA ALA A 204 9.73 16.31 -5.12
C ALA A 204 9.70 15.49 -6.41
N ASP A 205 9.14 14.28 -6.34
CA ASP A 205 8.95 13.40 -7.50
C ASP A 205 7.94 13.96 -8.51
N VAL A 206 6.86 14.57 -8.03
CA VAL A 206 5.90 15.29 -8.88
C VAL A 206 6.58 16.45 -9.59
N LEU A 207 7.38 17.26 -8.88
CA LEU A 207 8.15 18.34 -9.48
C LEU A 207 9.11 17.82 -10.57
N ASN A 208 9.85 16.76 -10.26
CA ASN A 208 10.76 16.09 -11.19
C ASN A 208 10.03 15.61 -12.44
N THR A 209 8.91 14.90 -12.27
CA THR A 209 8.08 14.37 -13.35
C THR A 209 7.54 15.46 -14.26
N VAL A 210 7.07 16.58 -13.70
CA VAL A 210 6.56 17.72 -14.48
C VAL A 210 7.66 18.34 -15.32
N LEU A 211 8.85 18.59 -14.74
CA LEU A 211 10.00 19.12 -15.48
C LEU A 211 10.48 18.14 -16.56
N SER A 212 10.52 16.84 -16.26
CA SER A 212 10.92 15.81 -17.21
C SER A 212 9.96 15.70 -18.38
N ALA A 213 8.65 15.71 -18.10
CA ALA A 213 7.62 15.72 -19.12
C ALA A 213 7.77 16.92 -20.05
N PHE A 214 8.14 18.09 -19.53
CA PHE A 214 8.41 19.27 -20.36
C PHE A 214 9.59 19.05 -21.32
N PHE A 215 10.67 18.40 -20.88
CA PHE A 215 11.82 18.10 -21.75
C PHE A 215 11.46 17.09 -22.85
N VAL A 216 10.75 16.03 -22.49
CA VAL A 216 10.37 14.93 -23.40
C VAL A 216 9.30 15.35 -24.41
N PHE A 217 8.29 16.11 -23.98
CA PHE A 217 7.10 16.38 -24.79
C PHE A 217 7.00 17.80 -25.36
N SER A 218 7.98 18.68 -25.12
CA SER A 218 7.92 20.07 -25.61
C SER A 218 7.90 20.21 -27.13
N GLY A 219 8.40 19.21 -27.87
CA GLY A 219 8.45 19.23 -29.34
C GLY A 219 9.34 20.32 -29.95
N ARG A 220 10.05 21.08 -29.10
CA ARG A 220 10.96 22.16 -29.47
C ARG A 220 12.23 22.08 -28.63
N LEU A 221 13.33 22.55 -29.18
CA LEU A 221 14.60 22.63 -28.48
C LEU A 221 14.55 23.79 -27.46
N LEU A 222 14.80 23.47 -26.19
CA LEU A 222 14.73 24.43 -25.07
C LEU A 222 16.02 25.23 -24.90
N TYR A 223 17.16 24.65 -25.29
CA TYR A 223 18.50 25.22 -25.12
C TYR A 223 19.25 25.24 -26.46
N PRO A 224 19.24 26.38 -27.17
CA PRO A 224 19.83 26.49 -28.51
C PRO A 224 21.34 26.17 -28.58
N THR A 225 22.08 26.31 -27.47
CA THR A 225 23.52 26.05 -27.43
C THR A 225 23.90 24.64 -27.89
N TYR A 226 23.07 23.63 -27.61
CA TYR A 226 23.35 22.24 -28.01
C TYR A 226 23.11 21.96 -29.50
N GLU A 227 22.36 22.81 -30.20
CA GLU A 227 22.27 22.74 -31.66
C GLU A 227 23.55 23.28 -32.32
N ALA A 228 24.14 24.33 -31.73
CA ALA A 228 25.33 24.99 -32.27
C ALA A 228 26.62 24.16 -32.13
N ILE A 229 26.75 23.33 -31.09
CA ILE A 229 27.99 22.59 -30.75
C ILE A 229 27.85 21.09 -31.10
N ARG A 230 27.19 20.79 -32.22
CA ARG A 230 26.75 19.43 -32.59
C ARG A 230 27.93 18.43 -32.68
N ALA A 231 28.09 17.61 -31.64
CA ALA A 231 29.24 16.70 -31.48
C ALA A 231 28.99 15.24 -31.93
N SER A 232 27.76 14.87 -32.28
CA SER A 232 27.43 13.52 -32.74
C SER A 232 26.34 13.49 -33.82
N ARG A 233 26.06 12.29 -34.36
CA ARG A 233 24.96 12.05 -35.31
C ARG A 233 23.57 12.15 -34.69
N MET A 234 23.47 12.23 -33.36
CA MET A 234 22.21 12.38 -32.64
C MET A 234 21.67 13.81 -32.83
N SER A 235 20.35 13.97 -33.00
CA SER A 235 19.76 15.32 -33.04
C SER A 235 19.73 15.93 -31.64
N ALA A 236 19.81 17.26 -31.54
CA ALA A 236 19.72 17.96 -30.25
C ALA A 236 18.35 17.72 -29.58
N GLN A 237 17.29 17.50 -30.37
CA GLN A 237 15.96 17.16 -29.87
C GLN A 237 15.91 15.74 -29.27
N ASP A 238 16.58 14.77 -29.90
CA ASP A 238 16.69 13.42 -29.35
C ASP A 238 17.50 13.42 -28.05
N ASP A 239 18.60 14.18 -28.02
CA ASP A 239 19.42 14.35 -26.80
C ASP A 239 18.60 15.00 -25.66
N GLN A 240 17.76 16.00 -25.97
CA GLN A 240 16.85 16.60 -24.99
C GLN A 240 15.82 15.58 -24.47
N THR A 241 15.30 14.74 -25.35
CA THR A 241 14.36 13.68 -24.97
C THR A 241 15.04 12.69 -24.02
N ILE A 242 16.26 12.26 -24.33
CA ILE A 242 17.06 11.37 -23.48
C ILE A 242 17.38 12.03 -22.14
N ALA A 243 17.76 13.31 -22.15
CA ALA A 243 18.03 14.08 -20.95
C ALA A 243 16.79 14.16 -20.03
N GLY A 244 15.61 14.39 -20.61
CA GLY A 244 14.32 14.34 -19.91
C GLY A 244 14.04 12.96 -19.31
N LEU A 245 14.34 11.88 -20.04
CA LEU A 245 14.20 10.49 -19.57
C LEU A 245 15.18 10.13 -18.44
N ILE A 246 16.43 10.62 -18.49
CA ILE A 246 17.44 10.45 -17.43
C ILE A 246 16.98 11.15 -16.15
N MET A 247 16.44 12.36 -16.27
CA MET A 247 15.85 13.07 -15.13
C MET A 247 14.60 12.33 -14.62
N TRP A 248 13.79 11.75 -15.51
CA TRP A 248 12.53 11.10 -15.13
C TRP A 248 12.75 9.77 -14.43
N VAL A 249 13.29 8.77 -15.12
CA VAL A 249 13.25 7.37 -14.67
C VAL A 249 14.21 7.16 -13.48
N PRO A 250 15.53 7.42 -13.61
CA PRO A 250 16.45 7.42 -12.47
C PRO A 250 16.03 8.35 -11.32
N GLY A 251 15.58 9.57 -11.62
CA GLY A 251 15.15 10.53 -10.59
C GLY A 251 13.99 9.99 -9.75
N SER A 252 12.96 9.46 -10.40
CA SER A 252 11.79 8.88 -9.73
C SER A 252 12.18 7.66 -8.88
N ILE A 253 13.06 6.79 -9.37
CA ILE A 253 13.55 5.64 -8.59
C ILE A 253 14.21 6.11 -7.28
N ILE A 254 15.03 7.17 -7.33
CA ILE A 254 15.74 7.68 -6.17
C ILE A 254 14.78 8.29 -5.14
N TYR A 255 13.62 8.82 -5.53
CA TYR A 255 12.58 9.27 -4.59
C TYR A 255 11.69 8.14 -4.08
N LEU A 256 11.20 7.29 -4.99
CA LEU A 256 10.21 6.27 -4.72
C LEU A 256 10.76 5.12 -3.88
N VAL A 257 12.02 4.69 -4.10
CA VAL A 257 12.61 3.58 -3.32
C VAL A 257 12.75 3.95 -1.84
N PRO A 258 13.35 5.09 -1.43
CA PRO A 258 13.36 5.52 -0.04
C PRO A 258 11.96 5.77 0.53
N ALA A 259 11.03 6.33 -0.25
CA ALA A 259 9.65 6.53 0.19
C ALA A 259 8.98 5.18 0.52
N LEU A 260 9.15 4.18 -0.36
CA LEU A 260 8.69 2.81 -0.16
C LEU A 260 9.37 2.17 1.05
N VAL A 261 10.70 2.28 1.20
CA VAL A 261 11.43 1.72 2.34
C VAL A 261 10.96 2.36 3.66
N ILE A 262 10.72 3.67 3.69
CA ILE A 262 10.23 4.38 4.87
C ILE A 262 8.78 3.98 5.16
N ALA A 263 7.92 3.93 4.15
CA ALA A 263 6.56 3.41 4.28
C ALA A 263 6.58 1.99 4.84
N VAL A 264 7.37 1.09 4.24
CA VAL A 264 7.56 -0.29 4.71
C VAL A 264 8.07 -0.30 6.14
N LYS A 265 9.00 0.57 6.57
CA LYS A 265 9.46 0.62 7.97
C LYS A 265 8.39 1.13 8.94
N LEU A 266 7.58 2.10 8.53
CA LEU A 266 6.46 2.64 9.32
C LEU A 266 5.32 1.63 9.45
N PHE A 267 5.05 0.89 8.37
CA PHE A 267 4.03 -0.16 8.31
C PHE A 267 4.59 -1.54 8.69
N SER A 268 5.90 -1.68 8.86
CA SER A 268 6.47 -2.91 9.44
C SER A 268 6.03 -2.94 10.88
N PRO A 269 5.34 -4.01 11.34
CA PRO A 269 5.11 -4.15 12.76
C PRO A 269 6.49 -4.10 13.42
N VAL A 270 6.65 -3.18 14.37
CA VAL A 270 7.63 -3.37 15.44
C VAL A 270 7.24 -4.71 16.03
N VAL A 271 7.93 -5.78 15.62
CA VAL A 271 7.86 -7.05 16.33
C VAL A 271 8.25 -6.65 17.74
N PRO A 272 7.35 -6.71 18.73
CA PRO A 272 7.79 -6.54 20.09
C PRO A 272 8.73 -7.73 20.28
N LEU A 273 10.03 -7.45 20.30
CA LEU A 273 10.97 -8.36 20.93
C LEU A 273 10.33 -8.68 22.27
N SER A 274 10.23 -9.98 22.51
CA SER A 274 9.79 -10.62 23.74
C SER A 274 9.83 -9.66 24.92
N TYR A 275 8.63 -9.36 25.44
CA TYR A 275 8.33 -8.90 26.79
C TYR A 275 9.57 -8.61 27.66
N THR A 276 10.16 -7.43 27.52
CA THR A 276 11.09 -6.90 28.52
C THR A 276 10.42 -5.77 29.28
N ARG A 277 10.40 -5.99 30.59
CA ARG A 277 9.84 -5.20 31.68
C ARG A 277 10.37 -3.76 31.64
N ARG A 278 9.76 -2.85 30.88
CA ARG A 278 9.71 -1.41 31.19
C ARG A 278 8.72 -0.70 30.29
N ALA A 279 7.45 -0.72 30.69
CA ALA A 279 6.45 0.18 30.15
C ALA A 279 6.79 1.60 30.60
N ARG A 280 7.52 2.34 29.76
CA ARG A 280 7.52 3.80 29.86
C ARG A 280 6.15 4.26 29.39
N ARG A 281 5.40 4.95 30.26
CA ARG A 281 4.10 5.56 29.94
C ARG A 281 4.28 6.49 28.73
N VAL A 282 3.98 6.01 27.53
CA VAL A 282 3.68 6.86 26.38
C VAL A 282 2.17 7.03 26.41
N SER A 283 1.72 8.22 26.77
CA SER A 283 0.32 8.62 26.69
C SER A 283 -0.11 8.55 25.23
N ALA A 284 -0.89 7.53 24.87
CA ALA A 284 -1.64 7.54 23.64
C ALA A 284 -2.60 8.74 23.64
N PRO A 285 -2.88 9.37 22.48
CA PRO A 285 -3.89 10.41 22.42
C PRO A 285 -5.23 9.85 22.93
N ARG A 286 -5.75 10.46 24.00
CA ARG A 286 -7.10 10.17 24.51
C ARG A 286 -8.08 10.63 23.44
N VAL A 287 -8.67 9.69 22.72
CA VAL A 287 -9.90 9.99 21.97
C VAL A 287 -10.94 10.35 23.03
N SER A 288 -11.52 11.55 22.94
CA SER A 288 -12.46 12.05 23.93
C SER A 288 -13.63 11.08 24.14
N ARG A 289 -14.00 10.81 25.40
CA ARG A 289 -15.18 10.01 25.78
C ARG A 289 -16.47 10.48 25.08
N THR A 290 -16.54 11.76 24.69
CA THR A 290 -17.67 12.36 23.95
C THR A 290 -17.86 11.82 22.53
N VAL A 291 -16.80 11.38 21.84
CA VAL A 291 -16.92 10.79 20.49
C VAL A 291 -17.39 9.33 20.60
N LEU A 292 -16.90 8.59 21.60
CA LEU A 292 -17.32 7.22 21.86
C LEU A 292 -18.79 7.12 22.31
N SER A 293 -19.33 8.12 23.02
CA SER A 293 -20.72 8.11 23.45
C SER A 293 -21.73 8.31 22.31
N ARG A 294 -21.36 8.97 21.21
CA ARG A 294 -22.23 9.21 20.03
C ARG A 294 -22.16 8.10 18.97
N LEU A 295 -21.12 7.27 18.97
CA LEU A 295 -20.96 6.18 17.99
C LEU A 295 -22.11 5.16 17.93
N PRO A 296 -22.76 4.76 19.04
CA PRO A 296 -23.91 3.84 18.98
C PRO A 296 -25.15 4.46 18.32
N GLN A 297 -25.37 5.76 18.51
CA GLN A 297 -26.45 6.50 17.85
C GLN A 297 -26.15 6.59 16.34
N LEU A 298 -24.92 6.95 15.98
CA LEU A 298 -24.48 7.00 14.59
C LEU A 298 -24.60 5.62 13.90
N ARG A 299 -24.26 4.53 14.59
CA ARG A 299 -24.46 3.17 14.09
C ARG A 299 -25.94 2.87 13.82
N ARG A 300 -26.84 3.15 14.77
CA ARG A 300 -28.28 2.89 14.58
C ARG A 300 -28.88 3.75 13.48
N VAL A 301 -28.46 5.01 13.37
CA VAL A 301 -28.86 5.90 12.28
C VAL A 301 -28.40 5.35 10.94
N ALA A 302 -27.12 4.94 10.82
CA ALA A 302 -26.59 4.35 9.59
C ALA A 302 -27.33 3.05 9.22
N GLN A 303 -27.59 2.17 10.19
CA GLN A 303 -28.35 0.94 9.97
C GLN A 303 -29.79 1.21 9.54
N GLY A 304 -30.46 2.18 10.16
CA GLY A 304 -31.81 2.60 9.79
C GLY A 304 -31.87 3.19 8.39
N ALA A 305 -30.93 4.07 8.04
CA ALA A 305 -30.82 4.64 6.69
C ALA A 305 -30.57 3.54 5.64
N MET A 306 -29.69 2.58 5.92
CA MET A 306 -29.43 1.45 5.02
C MET A 306 -30.63 0.50 4.92
N LEU A 307 -31.44 0.36 5.97
CA LEU A 307 -32.67 -0.42 5.92
C LEU A 307 -33.72 0.26 5.03
N LEU A 308 -33.95 1.56 5.21
CA LEU A 308 -34.86 2.33 4.36
C LEU A 308 -34.43 2.27 2.90
N LEU A 309 -33.13 2.40 2.64
CA LEU A 309 -32.58 2.27 1.29
C LEU A 309 -32.77 0.87 0.72
N ALA A 310 -32.57 -0.19 1.53
CA ALA A 310 -32.82 -1.55 1.10
C ALA A 310 -34.31 -1.81 0.80
N ILE A 311 -35.23 -1.23 1.59
CA ILE A 311 -36.67 -1.28 1.32
C ILE A 311 -36.99 -0.57 0.00
N ALA A 312 -36.44 0.62 -0.23
CA ALA A 312 -36.63 1.35 -1.49
C ALA A 312 -36.09 0.57 -2.69
N VAL A 313 -34.93 -0.10 -2.54
CA VAL A 313 -34.37 -0.98 -3.56
C VAL A 313 -35.29 -2.16 -3.86
N MET A 314 -35.80 -2.85 -2.83
CA MET A 314 -36.72 -3.99 -3.02
C MET A 314 -38.03 -3.54 -3.69
N ALA A 315 -38.62 -2.44 -3.20
CA ALA A 315 -39.85 -1.88 -3.76
C ALA A 315 -39.67 -1.47 -5.23
N ASN A 316 -38.59 -0.76 -5.56
CA ASN A 316 -38.32 -0.41 -6.95
C ASN A 316 -38.02 -1.65 -7.80
N GLY A 317 -37.34 -2.67 -7.26
CA GLY A 317 -37.08 -3.92 -7.99
C GLY A 317 -38.34 -4.72 -8.30
N TRP A 318 -39.35 -4.72 -7.43
CA TRP A 318 -40.62 -5.43 -7.67
C TRP A 318 -41.63 -4.65 -8.52
N TRP A 319 -41.76 -3.34 -8.30
CA TRP A 319 -42.81 -2.52 -8.92
C TRP A 319 -42.31 -1.48 -9.91
N GLY A 320 -41.01 -1.20 -9.93
CA GLY A 320 -40.41 -0.26 -10.86
C GLY A 320 -40.09 -0.84 -12.23
N THR A 321 -39.46 -0.02 -13.07
CA THR A 321 -38.99 -0.43 -14.39
C THR A 321 -38.02 -1.61 -14.29
N GLN A 322 -38.21 -2.64 -15.11
CA GLN A 322 -37.31 -3.79 -15.14
C GLN A 322 -36.05 -3.56 -15.99
N VAL A 323 -35.84 -2.33 -16.45
CA VAL A 323 -34.60 -1.89 -17.10
C VAL A 323 -33.58 -1.57 -16.01
N ALA A 324 -32.58 -2.46 -15.83
CA ALA A 324 -31.63 -2.40 -14.72
C ALA A 324 -30.95 -1.04 -14.50
N PRO A 325 -30.47 -0.32 -15.53
CA PRO A 325 -29.83 1.00 -15.36
C PRO A 325 -30.75 2.09 -14.80
N LEU A 326 -32.06 1.95 -14.97
CA LEU A 326 -33.07 2.89 -14.50
C LEU A 326 -33.70 2.46 -13.17
N ASN A 327 -33.31 1.29 -12.66
CA ASN A 327 -33.83 0.73 -11.43
C ASN A 327 -32.79 0.79 -10.30
N LEU A 328 -33.22 1.18 -9.10
CA LEU A 328 -32.37 1.18 -7.91
C LEU A 328 -31.79 -0.21 -7.60
N ALA A 329 -32.54 -1.29 -7.85
CA ALA A 329 -32.06 -2.66 -7.68
C ALA A 329 -31.02 -3.08 -8.73
N GLY A 330 -31.10 -2.56 -9.95
CA GLY A 330 -30.08 -2.82 -10.99
C GLY A 330 -28.80 -2.01 -10.81
N VAL A 331 -28.88 -0.81 -10.22
CA VAL A 331 -27.72 0.08 -10.06
C VAL A 331 -27.10 -0.01 -8.67
N LEU A 332 -27.89 0.18 -7.62
CA LEU A 332 -27.36 0.52 -6.30
C LEU A 332 -26.53 -0.62 -5.68
N PRO A 333 -27.01 -1.88 -5.57
CA PRO A 333 -26.23 -2.98 -4.99
C PRO A 333 -24.99 -3.34 -5.80
N TRP A 334 -25.09 -3.27 -7.14
CA TRP A 334 -24.09 -3.83 -8.06
C TRP A 334 -23.00 -2.82 -8.43
N ILE A 335 -23.33 -1.54 -8.56
CA ILE A 335 -22.41 -0.47 -8.95
C ILE A 335 -21.88 0.25 -7.71
N HIS A 336 -22.77 0.91 -6.95
CA HIS A 336 -22.36 1.80 -5.86
C HIS A 336 -21.95 1.03 -4.60
N TRP A 337 -22.80 0.12 -4.15
CA TRP A 337 -22.68 -0.50 -2.84
C TRP A 337 -21.45 -1.39 -2.75
N ARG A 338 -21.15 -2.21 -3.77
CA ARG A 338 -19.94 -3.05 -3.84
C ARG A 338 -18.66 -2.20 -3.80
N ALA A 339 -18.59 -1.14 -4.60
CA ALA A 339 -17.42 -0.28 -4.65
C ALA A 339 -17.18 0.46 -3.33
N LEU A 340 -18.22 1.10 -2.79
CA LEU A 340 -18.15 1.78 -1.48
C LEU A 340 -17.76 0.81 -0.36
N SER A 341 -18.21 -0.45 -0.43
CA SER A 341 -17.86 -1.48 0.55
C SER A 341 -16.37 -1.81 0.55
N VAL A 342 -15.76 -1.95 -0.63
CA VAL A 342 -14.31 -2.22 -0.75
C VAL A 342 -13.47 -0.99 -0.42
N LEU A 343 -13.90 0.21 -0.83
CA LEU A 343 -13.24 1.45 -0.43
C LEU A 343 -13.29 1.67 1.09
N ALA A 344 -14.43 1.42 1.73
CA ALA A 344 -14.57 1.49 3.18
C ALA A 344 -13.65 0.49 3.92
N LEU A 345 -13.46 -0.72 3.36
CA LEU A 345 -12.51 -1.71 3.87
C LEU A 345 -11.07 -1.19 3.88
N LEU A 346 -10.66 -0.50 2.81
CA LEU A 346 -9.31 0.05 2.68
C LEU A 346 -9.03 1.21 3.65
N ILE A 347 -10.06 1.85 4.21
CA ILE A 347 -9.91 3.03 5.10
C ILE A 347 -10.19 2.68 6.57
N VAL A 348 -11.29 1.97 6.86
CA VAL A 348 -11.82 1.80 8.23
C VAL A 348 -12.03 0.33 8.63
N GLY A 349 -11.77 -0.63 7.75
CA GLY A 349 -12.01 -2.04 8.01
C GLY A 349 -13.48 -2.43 7.80
N ASN A 350 -14.07 -3.23 8.68
CA ASN A 350 -15.42 -3.78 8.49
C ASN A 350 -16.57 -2.78 8.75
N LEU A 351 -16.38 -1.51 8.38
CA LEU A 351 -17.37 -0.44 8.52
C LEU A 351 -18.69 -0.79 7.84
N PHE A 352 -18.62 -1.51 6.73
CA PHE A 352 -19.78 -2.05 6.05
C PHE A 352 -20.67 -2.91 6.96
N CYS A 353 -20.06 -3.88 7.63
CA CYS A 353 -20.76 -4.78 8.55
C CYS A 353 -21.35 -4.03 9.76
N MET A 354 -20.80 -2.86 10.12
CA MET A 354 -21.34 -1.99 11.16
C MET A 354 -22.64 -1.32 10.71
N ALA A 355 -22.69 -0.81 9.47
CA ALA A 355 -23.85 -0.15 8.88
C ALA A 355 -24.88 -1.13 8.28
N CYS A 356 -24.54 -2.42 8.19
CA CYS A 356 -25.35 -3.44 7.55
C CYS A 356 -26.79 -3.54 8.14
N PRO A 357 -27.83 -3.44 7.30
CA PRO A 357 -29.22 -3.44 7.77
C PRO A 357 -29.69 -4.81 8.27
N PHE A 358 -29.04 -5.91 7.88
CA PHE A 358 -29.35 -7.25 8.39
C PHE A 358 -29.19 -7.33 9.92
N THR A 359 -28.24 -6.57 10.48
CA THR A 359 -28.02 -6.56 11.94
C THR A 359 -29.14 -5.85 12.70
N PHE A 360 -29.87 -4.94 12.05
CA PHE A 360 -31.03 -4.26 12.62
C PHE A 360 -32.25 -5.19 12.66
N VAL A 361 -32.53 -5.90 11.56
CA VAL A 361 -33.65 -6.85 11.47
C VAL A 361 -33.47 -8.01 12.46
N ARG A 362 -32.23 -8.44 12.67
CA ARG A 362 -31.87 -9.38 13.74
C ARG A 362 -32.30 -8.91 15.13
N ASP A 363 -32.07 -7.64 15.46
CA ASP A 363 -32.41 -7.10 16.78
C ASP A 363 -33.94 -7.11 17.01
N ILE A 364 -34.73 -7.06 15.94
CA ILE A 364 -36.19 -7.27 15.96
C ILE A 364 -36.50 -8.77 16.13
N GLY A 365 -35.90 -9.64 15.32
CA GLY A 365 -36.18 -11.08 15.34
C GLY A 365 -36.00 -11.74 16.70
N ARG A 366 -35.02 -11.29 17.49
CA ARG A 366 -34.79 -11.80 18.85
C ARG A 366 -35.83 -11.37 19.89
N LYS A 367 -36.64 -10.35 19.61
CA LYS A 367 -37.78 -10.00 20.47
C LYS A 367 -38.95 -10.97 20.28
N VAL A 368 -38.99 -11.64 19.12
CA VAL A 368 -40.10 -12.49 18.70
C VAL A 368 -39.76 -13.97 18.82
N LEU A 369 -38.52 -14.34 18.50
CA LEU A 369 -38.05 -15.73 18.49
C LEU A 369 -37.19 -16.03 19.73
N PRO A 370 -37.28 -17.24 20.31
CA PRO A 370 -36.69 -17.57 21.62
C PRO A 370 -35.14 -17.63 21.65
N ALA A 371 -34.45 -17.45 20.51
CA ALA A 371 -32.98 -17.34 20.36
C ALA A 371 -32.14 -18.29 21.25
N GLY A 372 -32.61 -19.51 21.45
CA GLY A 372 -32.08 -20.42 22.47
C GLY A 372 -30.97 -21.36 21.98
N LEU A 373 -30.95 -21.69 20.69
CA LEU A 373 -30.12 -22.77 20.15
C LEU A 373 -28.67 -22.34 19.93
N ARG A 374 -27.73 -23.29 20.04
CA ARG A 374 -26.32 -23.07 19.73
C ARG A 374 -26.01 -23.55 18.32
N TRP A 375 -25.22 -22.77 17.57
CA TRP A 375 -24.81 -23.17 16.23
C TRP A 375 -24.10 -24.54 16.22
N PRO A 376 -24.53 -25.50 15.37
CA PRO A 376 -24.00 -26.86 15.32
C PRO A 376 -22.48 -26.89 15.15
N ARG A 377 -21.79 -27.79 15.88
CA ARG A 377 -20.32 -27.83 15.89
C ARG A 377 -19.72 -28.11 14.50
N TRP A 378 -20.34 -28.99 13.73
CA TRP A 378 -19.87 -29.38 12.39
C TRP A 378 -20.00 -28.23 11.37
N LEU A 379 -21.00 -27.36 11.52
CA LEU A 379 -21.20 -26.15 10.70
C LEU A 379 -20.34 -24.94 11.13
N ARG A 380 -19.48 -25.06 12.14
CA ARG A 380 -18.57 -23.96 12.53
C ARG A 380 -17.40 -23.77 11.57
N LYS A 381 -17.13 -24.79 10.75
CA LYS A 381 -16.13 -24.70 9.66
C LYS A 381 -16.68 -23.80 8.56
N LYS A 382 -15.79 -23.14 7.83
CA LYS A 382 -16.12 -22.16 6.80
C LYS A 382 -16.41 -22.78 5.42
N TRP A 383 -16.67 -24.09 5.36
CA TRP A 383 -17.00 -24.79 4.11
C TRP A 383 -18.35 -24.35 3.53
N LEU A 384 -19.38 -24.20 4.37
CA LEU A 384 -20.69 -23.72 3.94
C LEU A 384 -20.60 -22.33 3.26
N PRO A 385 -20.04 -21.30 3.90
CA PRO A 385 -19.97 -19.99 3.26
C PRO A 385 -18.98 -19.96 2.07
N ALA A 386 -17.96 -20.83 2.04
CA ALA A 386 -17.11 -21.00 0.87
C ALA A 386 -17.90 -21.53 -0.34
N ALA A 387 -18.75 -22.56 -0.13
CA ALA A 387 -19.64 -23.07 -1.17
C ALA A 387 -20.66 -22.02 -1.61
N LEU A 388 -21.29 -21.32 -0.66
CA LEU A 388 -22.23 -20.22 -0.97
C LEU A 388 -21.57 -19.10 -1.77
N PHE A 389 -20.29 -18.80 -1.51
CA PHE A 389 -19.55 -17.80 -2.28
C PHE A 389 -19.33 -18.23 -3.74
N VAL A 390 -18.97 -19.49 -3.99
CA VAL A 390 -18.84 -20.03 -5.35
C VAL A 390 -20.19 -20.05 -6.07
N VAL A 391 -21.24 -20.52 -5.40
CA VAL A 391 -22.61 -20.51 -5.95
C VAL A 391 -23.05 -19.09 -6.26
N TYR A 392 -22.71 -18.11 -5.41
CA TYR A 392 -23.01 -16.71 -5.68
C TYR A 392 -22.28 -16.18 -6.91
N LEU A 393 -20.97 -16.44 -7.07
CA LEU A 393 -20.23 -16.04 -8.26
C LEU A 393 -20.81 -16.66 -9.54
N TRP A 394 -21.17 -17.94 -9.47
CA TRP A 394 -21.80 -18.64 -10.58
C TRP A 394 -23.19 -18.09 -10.90
N ALA A 395 -24.08 -17.97 -9.91
CA ALA A 395 -25.45 -17.51 -10.10
C ALA A 395 -25.52 -16.05 -10.56
N TYR A 396 -24.60 -15.20 -10.07
CA TYR A 396 -24.44 -13.81 -10.50
C TYR A 396 -24.29 -13.69 -12.02
N GLU A 397 -23.47 -14.57 -12.59
CA GLU A 397 -23.19 -14.63 -14.02
C GLU A 397 -24.26 -15.40 -14.79
N ALA A 398 -24.55 -16.63 -14.36
CA ALA A 398 -25.41 -17.57 -15.07
C ALA A 398 -26.86 -17.08 -15.24
N PHE A 399 -27.35 -16.30 -14.29
CA PHE A 399 -28.73 -15.76 -14.30
C PHE A 399 -28.78 -14.26 -14.53
N GLY A 400 -27.63 -13.60 -14.78
CA GLY A 400 -27.59 -12.15 -14.98
C GLY A 400 -28.27 -11.38 -13.84
N LEU A 401 -27.97 -11.72 -12.57
CA LEU A 401 -28.68 -11.13 -11.42
C LEU A 401 -28.60 -9.60 -11.41
N TRP A 402 -27.52 -9.04 -11.97
CA TRP A 402 -27.31 -7.60 -12.13
C TRP A 402 -28.22 -6.93 -13.17
N ASP A 403 -28.73 -7.69 -14.15
CA ASP A 403 -29.60 -7.18 -15.22
C ASP A 403 -31.11 -7.37 -14.91
N SER A 404 -31.43 -8.13 -13.86
CA SER A 404 -32.81 -8.35 -13.42
C SER A 404 -33.08 -7.68 -12.06
N PRO A 405 -33.73 -6.50 -12.04
CA PRO A 405 -34.14 -5.83 -10.80
C PRO A 405 -35.04 -6.70 -9.92
N TRP A 406 -35.98 -7.43 -10.54
CA TRP A 406 -36.89 -8.34 -9.84
C TRP A 406 -36.15 -9.48 -9.10
N LEU A 407 -35.21 -10.14 -9.76
CA LEU A 407 -34.38 -11.18 -9.10
C LEU A 407 -33.52 -10.57 -8.00
N THR A 408 -32.94 -9.39 -8.23
CA THR A 408 -32.15 -8.69 -7.21
C THR A 408 -32.97 -8.41 -5.94
N ALA A 409 -34.21 -7.92 -6.09
CA ALA A 409 -35.10 -7.66 -4.95
C ALA A 409 -35.39 -8.93 -4.13
N TRP A 410 -35.68 -10.05 -4.80
CA TRP A 410 -35.90 -11.34 -4.12
C TRP A 410 -34.65 -11.88 -3.44
N VAL A 411 -33.46 -11.72 -4.04
CA VAL A 411 -32.20 -12.06 -3.38
C VAL A 411 -32.06 -11.25 -2.10
N ILE A 412 -32.26 -9.93 -2.15
CA ILE A 412 -32.18 -9.08 -0.95
C ILE A 412 -33.18 -9.53 0.12
N ALA A 413 -34.43 -9.78 -0.26
CA ALA A 413 -35.47 -10.28 0.65
C ALA A 413 -35.10 -11.62 1.29
N ALA A 414 -34.54 -12.55 0.51
CA ALA A 414 -34.07 -13.84 1.00
C ALA A 414 -32.92 -13.70 2.03
N TYR A 415 -31.99 -12.75 1.82
CA TYR A 415 -30.95 -12.44 2.79
C TYR A 415 -31.51 -11.88 4.10
N PHE A 416 -32.51 -10.99 4.03
CA PHE A 416 -33.18 -10.48 5.23
C PHE A 416 -33.92 -11.58 5.98
N LEU A 417 -34.65 -12.44 5.28
CA LEU A 417 -35.35 -13.58 5.87
C LEU A 417 -34.36 -14.55 6.53
N ALA A 418 -33.28 -14.90 5.83
CA ALA A 418 -32.24 -15.77 6.37
C ALA A 418 -31.58 -15.16 7.61
N ALA A 419 -31.28 -13.86 7.61
CA ALA A 419 -30.72 -13.17 8.78
C ALA A 419 -31.70 -13.18 9.97
N LEU A 420 -32.99 -12.91 9.73
CA LEU A 420 -34.05 -12.91 10.73
C LEU A 420 -34.22 -14.30 11.36
N VAL A 421 -34.37 -15.34 10.54
CA VAL A 421 -34.61 -16.72 10.99
C VAL A 421 -33.39 -17.24 11.74
N ILE A 422 -32.20 -17.12 11.16
CA ILE A 422 -30.99 -17.72 11.74
C ILE A 422 -30.61 -17.03 13.06
N ASP A 423 -30.56 -15.70 13.11
CA ASP A 423 -30.17 -15.01 14.34
C ASP A 423 -31.32 -14.86 15.36
N GLY A 424 -32.56 -15.14 14.95
CA GLY A 424 -33.71 -15.30 15.84
C GLY A 424 -33.79 -16.69 16.49
N VAL A 425 -33.29 -17.74 15.82
CA VAL A 425 -33.26 -19.12 16.35
C VAL A 425 -31.97 -19.43 17.10
N PHE A 426 -30.82 -18.97 16.61
CA PHE A 426 -29.49 -19.28 17.15
C PHE A 426 -28.86 -18.12 17.94
N ARG A 427 -28.17 -18.44 19.03
CA ARG A 427 -27.49 -17.46 19.90
C ARG A 427 -26.35 -16.71 19.20
N GLY A 428 -26.26 -15.40 19.45
CA GLY A 428 -25.19 -14.56 18.94
C GLY A 428 -25.42 -14.15 17.48
N ALA A 429 -24.38 -13.67 16.80
CA ALA A 429 -24.45 -13.25 15.39
C ALA A 429 -24.11 -14.43 14.45
N SER A 430 -24.92 -15.49 14.49
CA SER A 430 -24.66 -16.75 13.79
C SER A 430 -24.67 -16.60 12.27
N PHE A 431 -25.63 -15.85 11.72
CA PHE A 431 -25.75 -15.58 10.29
C PHE A 431 -24.50 -14.88 9.76
N CYS A 432 -24.11 -13.75 10.38
CA CYS A 432 -22.92 -13.01 9.98
C CYS A 432 -21.66 -13.87 10.06
N LYS A 433 -21.55 -14.70 11.11
CA LYS A 433 -20.34 -15.49 11.37
C LYS A 433 -20.19 -16.72 10.49
N TYR A 434 -21.27 -17.44 10.21
CA TYR A 434 -21.20 -18.78 9.63
C TYR A 434 -21.88 -18.91 8.26
N ILE A 435 -22.78 -18.00 7.89
CA ILE A 435 -23.58 -18.14 6.66
C ILE A 435 -23.25 -17.04 5.65
N CYS A 436 -23.30 -15.78 6.06
CA CYS A 436 -23.26 -14.64 5.15
C CYS A 436 -21.97 -14.63 4.29
N PRO A 437 -22.06 -14.88 2.97
CA PRO A 437 -20.89 -14.91 2.09
C PRO A 437 -20.28 -13.50 1.92
N ILE A 438 -21.13 -12.46 1.91
CA ILE A 438 -20.69 -11.06 1.91
C ILE A 438 -19.88 -10.77 3.19
N GLY A 439 -20.37 -11.24 4.34
CA GLY A 439 -19.65 -11.14 5.61
C GLY A 439 -18.28 -11.82 5.57
N GLN A 440 -18.20 -13.02 4.98
CA GLN A 440 -16.92 -13.72 4.82
C GLN A 440 -15.95 -12.99 3.89
N PHE A 441 -16.44 -12.44 2.78
CA PHE A 441 -15.67 -11.56 1.89
C PHE A 441 -15.07 -10.40 2.68
N HIS A 442 -15.89 -9.68 3.44
CA HIS A 442 -15.42 -8.58 4.29
C HIS A 442 -14.43 -9.03 5.36
N PHE A 443 -14.68 -10.15 6.03
CA PHE A 443 -13.81 -10.65 7.09
C PHE A 443 -12.41 -11.01 6.59
N ILE A 444 -12.29 -11.67 5.44
CA ILE A 444 -10.98 -11.98 4.83
C ILE A 444 -10.31 -10.69 4.33
N SER A 445 -11.03 -9.83 3.61
CA SER A 445 -10.50 -8.55 3.10
C SER A 445 -10.05 -7.61 4.22
N SER A 446 -10.68 -7.68 5.40
CA SER A 446 -10.31 -6.88 6.57
C SER A 446 -8.91 -7.16 7.12
N LEU A 447 -8.28 -8.29 6.73
CA LEU A 447 -6.89 -8.59 7.10
C LEU A 447 -5.89 -7.56 6.54
N VAL A 448 -6.29 -6.82 5.50
CA VAL A 448 -5.50 -5.77 4.85
C VAL A 448 -5.84 -4.37 5.39
N SER A 449 -6.91 -4.22 6.17
CA SER A 449 -7.39 -2.91 6.63
C SER A 449 -6.42 -2.20 7.58
N PRO A 450 -6.31 -0.86 7.52
CA PRO A 450 -5.39 -0.08 8.36
C PRO A 450 -5.95 0.25 9.75
N ARG A 451 -7.16 -0.21 10.08
CA ARG A 451 -7.83 0.07 11.37
C ARG A 451 -8.50 -1.17 11.92
N GLU A 452 -8.25 -1.46 13.19
CA GLU A 452 -8.81 -2.65 13.86
C GLU A 452 -9.43 -2.32 15.22
N VAL A 453 -10.47 -3.07 15.59
CA VAL A 453 -10.95 -3.08 16.98
C VAL A 453 -9.97 -3.92 17.81
N ARG A 454 -9.24 -3.28 18.72
CA ARG A 454 -8.17 -3.94 19.48
C ARG A 454 -8.05 -3.36 20.89
N ILE A 455 -7.43 -4.13 21.80
CA ILE A 455 -7.08 -3.65 23.13
C ILE A 455 -5.93 -2.63 23.07
N ARG A 456 -5.97 -1.62 23.92
CA ARG A 456 -4.90 -0.61 24.05
C ARG A 456 -3.74 -1.15 24.87
N HIS A 457 -4.03 -1.75 26.04
CA HIS A 457 -3.03 -2.29 26.95
C HIS A 457 -3.38 -3.70 27.42
N SER A 458 -2.49 -4.66 27.18
CA SER A 458 -2.69 -6.05 27.62
C SER A 458 -2.68 -6.23 29.14
N ALA A 459 -1.94 -5.39 29.87
CA ALA A 459 -1.87 -5.44 31.33
C ALA A 459 -3.24 -5.21 31.99
N VAL A 460 -4.02 -4.25 31.50
CA VAL A 460 -5.38 -3.96 32.00
C VAL A 460 -6.31 -5.16 31.81
N CYS A 461 -6.19 -5.87 30.69
CA CYS A 461 -6.98 -7.07 30.44
C CYS A 461 -6.60 -8.24 31.36
N LYS A 462 -5.37 -8.31 31.88
CA LYS A 462 -4.95 -9.38 32.80
C LYS A 462 -5.57 -9.23 34.20
N THR A 463 -5.88 -8.00 34.60
CA THR A 463 -6.48 -7.69 35.91
C THR A 463 -8.00 -7.54 35.85
N CYS A 464 -8.59 -7.56 34.65
CA CYS A 464 -10.03 -7.43 34.46
C CYS A 464 -10.74 -8.72 34.86
N GLN A 465 -11.59 -8.66 35.89
CA GLN A 465 -12.33 -9.82 36.38
C GLN A 465 -13.69 -10.01 35.67
N THR A 466 -14.33 -8.90 35.28
CA THR A 466 -15.72 -8.92 34.79
C THR A 466 -15.86 -9.47 33.37
N HIS A 467 -14.87 -9.18 32.51
CA HIS A 467 -14.83 -9.60 31.11
C HIS A 467 -16.06 -9.18 30.27
N ASP A 468 -16.68 -8.05 30.61
CA ASP A 468 -17.87 -7.49 29.95
C ASP A 468 -17.70 -7.33 28.42
N CYS A 469 -16.47 -7.13 27.94
CA CYS A 469 -16.18 -7.05 26.50
C CYS A 469 -16.65 -8.28 25.70
N ILE A 470 -16.79 -9.44 26.36
CA ILE A 470 -17.38 -10.66 25.78
C ILE A 470 -18.71 -11.05 26.43
N ARG A 471 -18.86 -10.88 27.76
CA ARG A 471 -20.08 -11.28 28.50
C ARG A 471 -21.25 -10.32 28.30
N GLY A 472 -20.96 -9.05 28.02
CA GLY A 472 -21.90 -7.97 28.16
C GLY A 472 -22.12 -7.53 29.60
N ASN A 473 -22.87 -6.45 29.75
CA ASN A 473 -23.36 -5.85 30.99
C ASN A 473 -24.69 -5.13 30.70
N ASP A 474 -25.26 -4.45 31.69
CA ASP A 474 -26.57 -3.78 31.56
C ASP A 474 -26.61 -2.71 30.47
N HIS A 475 -25.47 -2.17 30.07
CA HIS A 475 -25.38 -1.11 29.07
C HIS A 475 -24.99 -1.60 27.67
N ALA A 476 -24.43 -2.80 27.53
CA ALA A 476 -23.92 -3.34 26.26
C ALA A 476 -23.87 -4.87 26.25
N ARG A 477 -24.20 -5.49 25.11
CA ARG A 477 -24.33 -6.95 24.97
C ARG A 477 -23.00 -7.72 24.90
N GLY A 478 -21.86 -7.03 24.91
CA GLY A 478 -20.55 -7.65 24.66
C GLY A 478 -20.38 -8.14 23.23
N CYS A 479 -19.42 -9.03 22.97
CA CYS A 479 -19.11 -9.52 21.63
C CYS A 479 -19.90 -10.77 21.25
N GLU A 480 -20.99 -10.60 20.50
CA GLU A 480 -21.87 -11.68 20.04
C GLU A 480 -21.27 -12.61 18.97
N LEU A 481 -20.08 -12.27 18.48
CA LEU A 481 -19.27 -13.12 17.59
C LEU A 481 -18.28 -13.99 18.37
N TYR A 482 -18.33 -13.93 19.71
CA TYR A 482 -17.45 -14.67 20.61
C TYR A 482 -15.96 -14.36 20.40
N LEU A 483 -15.66 -13.10 20.03
CA LEU A 483 -14.28 -12.61 19.90
C LEU A 483 -13.81 -12.05 21.24
N PHE A 484 -13.02 -12.86 21.94
CA PHE A 484 -12.40 -12.45 23.19
C PHE A 484 -11.28 -11.45 22.93
N GLN A 485 -11.52 -10.17 23.23
CA GLN A 485 -10.64 -9.05 22.89
C GLN A 485 -9.17 -9.25 23.26
N PRO A 486 -8.81 -9.81 24.44
CA PRO A 486 -7.41 -10.06 24.78
C PRO A 486 -6.68 -11.07 23.88
N LYS A 487 -7.43 -11.96 23.20
CA LYS A 487 -6.93 -12.98 22.26
C LYS A 487 -7.34 -12.69 20.80
N LYS A 488 -7.97 -11.54 20.52
CA LYS A 488 -8.32 -11.12 19.16
C LYS A 488 -7.07 -10.54 18.49
N ALA A 489 -6.73 -11.02 17.29
CA ALA A 489 -5.50 -10.60 16.60
C ALA A 489 -5.73 -9.85 15.28
N SER A 490 -6.97 -9.80 14.77
CA SER A 490 -7.34 -9.05 13.56
C SER A 490 -8.84 -8.77 13.52
N ASN A 491 -9.32 -8.08 12.48
CA ASN A 491 -10.75 -7.89 12.19
C ASN A 491 -11.45 -9.12 11.57
N LEU A 492 -10.75 -10.24 11.41
CA LEU A 492 -11.35 -11.50 10.95
C LEU A 492 -12.49 -11.91 11.91
N ASP A 493 -13.66 -12.23 11.35
CA ASP A 493 -14.93 -12.48 12.06
C ASP A 493 -15.48 -11.29 12.89
N CYS A 494 -14.92 -10.08 12.79
CA CYS A 494 -15.40 -8.91 13.53
C CYS A 494 -16.36 -8.06 12.67
N THR A 495 -17.62 -7.91 13.06
CA THR A 495 -18.58 -7.04 12.36
C THR A 495 -18.42 -5.55 12.67
N PHE A 496 -17.41 -5.17 13.46
CA PHE A 496 -17.13 -3.78 13.80
C PHE A 496 -18.29 -3.07 14.53
N CYS A 497 -19.11 -3.83 15.26
CA CYS A 497 -20.31 -3.33 15.96
C CYS A 497 -20.01 -2.44 17.18
N LEU A 498 -18.78 -2.49 17.69
CA LEU A 498 -18.27 -1.76 18.87
C LEU A 498 -18.97 -2.05 20.21
N ASP A 499 -19.81 -3.09 20.30
CA ASP A 499 -20.45 -3.47 21.57
C ASP A 499 -19.43 -3.85 22.65
N CYS A 500 -18.31 -4.48 22.24
CA CYS A 500 -17.18 -4.78 23.13
C CYS A 500 -16.41 -3.55 23.61
N VAL A 501 -16.43 -2.46 22.84
CA VAL A 501 -15.83 -1.17 23.23
C VAL A 501 -16.71 -0.53 24.29
N LYS A 502 -18.02 -0.46 24.04
CA LYS A 502 -19.00 0.08 24.99
C LYS A 502 -19.05 -0.73 26.29
N ALA A 503 -18.96 -2.05 26.21
CA ALA A 503 -18.99 -2.91 27.38
C ALA A 503 -17.71 -2.84 28.23
N CYS A 504 -16.60 -2.31 27.74
CA CYS A 504 -15.33 -2.36 28.48
C CYS A 504 -15.34 -1.41 29.70
N PRO A 505 -15.26 -1.91 30.95
CA PRO A 505 -15.30 -1.06 32.14
C PRO A 505 -14.04 -0.18 32.30
N HIS A 506 -12.97 -0.51 31.58
CA HIS A 506 -11.68 0.16 31.68
C HIS A 506 -11.33 1.02 30.45
N ASP A 507 -12.25 1.21 29.49
CA ASP A 507 -12.01 1.96 28.25
C ASP A 507 -10.75 1.48 27.48
N ASN A 508 -10.48 0.17 27.57
CA ASN A 508 -9.26 -0.44 27.08
C ASN A 508 -9.42 -1.10 25.70
N VAL A 509 -10.61 -1.08 25.11
CA VAL A 509 -10.88 -1.57 23.75
C VAL A 509 -11.23 -0.38 22.87
N GLY A 510 -10.69 -0.28 21.67
CA GLY A 510 -10.99 0.81 20.76
C GLY A 510 -10.61 0.52 19.31
N ILE A 511 -10.91 1.46 18.42
CA ILE A 511 -10.45 1.43 17.02
C ILE A 511 -9.03 1.99 17.01
N LEU A 512 -8.05 1.15 16.66
CA LEU A 512 -6.64 1.51 16.63
C LEU A 512 -6.09 1.40 15.20
N PRO A 513 -5.19 2.32 14.80
CA PRO A 513 -4.46 2.17 13.55
C PRO A 513 -3.54 0.96 13.66
N VAL A 514 -3.53 0.14 12.61
CA VAL A 514 -2.70 -1.03 12.46
C VAL A 514 -2.08 -0.97 11.06
N ALA A 515 -0.85 -1.43 10.91
CA ALA A 515 -0.27 -1.48 9.58
C ALA A 515 -1.02 -2.50 8.70
N PRO A 516 -1.37 -2.15 7.45
CA PRO A 516 -2.04 -3.04 6.52
C PRO A 516 -1.36 -4.41 6.44
N ALA A 517 -2.15 -5.48 6.45
CA ALA A 517 -1.70 -6.86 6.35
C ALA A 517 -0.72 -7.35 7.44
N SER A 518 -0.42 -6.54 8.47
CA SER A 518 0.53 -6.93 9.53
C SER A 518 0.06 -8.15 10.34
N THR A 519 -1.24 -8.41 10.38
CA THR A 519 -1.84 -9.58 11.06
C THR A 519 -1.65 -10.89 10.29
N LEU A 520 -1.24 -10.83 9.03
CA LEU A 520 -0.87 -11.98 8.20
C LEU A 520 0.56 -12.43 8.47
N ILE A 521 1.44 -11.49 8.83
CA ILE A 521 2.87 -11.75 9.06
C ILE A 521 3.07 -12.82 10.13
N GLY A 522 2.36 -12.78 11.26
CA GLY A 522 2.45 -13.78 12.33
C GLY A 522 1.28 -14.77 12.37
N ASP A 523 1.45 -15.88 13.09
CA ASP A 523 0.38 -16.84 13.36
C ASP A 523 -0.01 -16.96 14.85
N PRO A 524 -0.45 -15.86 15.49
CA PRO A 524 -0.92 -15.92 16.86
C PRO A 524 -2.18 -16.78 16.95
N TYR A 525 -2.43 -17.32 18.14
CA TYR A 525 -3.73 -17.90 18.45
C TYR A 525 -4.80 -16.80 18.40
N ARG A 526 -5.84 -17.01 17.59
CA ARG A 526 -6.98 -16.08 17.42
C ARG A 526 -8.20 -16.62 18.14
N SER A 527 -8.87 -15.76 18.92
CA SER A 527 -10.14 -16.09 19.57
C SER A 527 -11.15 -16.64 18.56
N SER A 528 -11.92 -17.66 18.95
CA SER A 528 -12.92 -18.38 18.14
C SER A 528 -12.41 -19.25 16.98
N ILE A 529 -11.22 -19.04 16.43
CA ILE A 529 -10.78 -19.77 15.23
C ILE A 529 -9.45 -20.54 15.40
N GLY A 530 -8.64 -20.20 16.40
CA GLY A 530 -7.33 -20.81 16.63
C GLY A 530 -6.23 -20.21 15.76
N ARG A 531 -5.29 -21.04 15.29
CA ARG A 531 -4.19 -20.63 14.41
C ARG A 531 -4.61 -20.76 12.95
N LEU A 532 -4.23 -19.81 12.10
CA LEU A 532 -4.59 -19.85 10.67
C LEU A 532 -3.88 -20.99 9.93
N SER A 533 -2.65 -21.32 10.33
CA SER A 533 -1.89 -22.48 9.78
C SER A 533 -2.63 -23.82 9.90
N LYS A 534 -3.55 -23.94 10.86
CA LYS A 534 -4.31 -25.17 11.12
C LYS A 534 -5.71 -25.19 10.49
N ARG A 535 -6.12 -24.12 9.81
CA ARG A 535 -7.49 -23.93 9.29
C ARG A 535 -7.53 -24.00 7.78
N THR A 536 -7.71 -25.21 7.24
CA THR A 536 -7.86 -25.47 5.79
C THR A 536 -9.08 -24.76 5.20
N ASP A 537 -10.20 -24.79 5.91
CA ASP A 537 -11.45 -24.16 5.51
C ASP A 537 -11.30 -22.65 5.28
N LEU A 538 -10.57 -21.95 6.15
CA LEU A 538 -10.27 -20.53 5.98
C LEU A 538 -9.26 -20.25 4.88
N ALA A 539 -8.28 -21.14 4.67
CA ALA A 539 -7.30 -21.00 3.60
C ALA A 539 -7.96 -21.15 2.23
N VAL A 540 -8.86 -22.13 2.07
CA VAL A 540 -9.65 -22.31 0.85
C VAL A 540 -10.57 -21.12 0.62
N LEU A 541 -11.29 -20.65 1.63
CA LEU A 541 -12.13 -19.45 1.53
C LEU A 541 -11.30 -18.22 1.09
N ALA A 542 -10.08 -18.05 1.62
CA ALA A 542 -9.20 -16.96 1.21
C ALA A 542 -8.78 -17.08 -0.27
N LEU A 543 -8.44 -18.29 -0.75
CA LEU A 543 -8.15 -18.52 -2.17
C LEU A 543 -9.34 -18.22 -3.06
N LEU A 544 -10.53 -18.69 -2.67
CA LEU A 544 -11.77 -18.44 -3.41
C LEU A 544 -12.04 -16.94 -3.55
N ILE A 545 -11.80 -16.15 -2.50
CA ILE A 545 -11.98 -14.70 -2.54
C ILE A 545 -10.89 -14.02 -3.39
N VAL A 546 -9.64 -14.49 -3.33
CA VAL A 546 -8.52 -13.96 -4.11
C VAL A 546 -8.71 -14.23 -5.59
N PHE A 547 -8.87 -15.50 -5.98
CA PHE A 547 -9.06 -15.90 -7.39
C PHE A 547 -10.43 -15.48 -7.91
N GLY A 548 -11.46 -15.47 -7.05
CA GLY A 548 -12.77 -14.94 -7.38
C GLY A 548 -12.73 -13.47 -7.81
N ALA A 549 -11.75 -12.67 -7.34
CA ALA A 549 -11.54 -11.30 -7.82
C ALA A 549 -11.20 -11.27 -9.32
N PHE A 550 -10.27 -12.14 -9.73
CA PHE A 550 -9.80 -12.24 -11.10
C PHE A 550 -10.88 -12.86 -11.99
N VAL A 551 -11.56 -13.91 -11.54
CA VAL A 551 -12.66 -14.53 -12.28
C VAL A 551 -13.82 -13.56 -12.48
N ASN A 552 -14.21 -12.83 -11.43
CA ASN A 552 -15.30 -11.86 -11.54
C ASN A 552 -14.96 -10.73 -12.51
N ALA A 553 -13.75 -10.20 -12.46
CA ALA A 553 -13.33 -9.17 -13.41
C ALA A 553 -13.17 -9.71 -14.85
N ALA A 554 -12.62 -10.93 -14.99
CA ALA A 554 -12.43 -11.58 -16.28
C ALA A 554 -13.77 -11.94 -16.96
N GLY A 555 -14.81 -12.31 -16.20
CA GLY A 555 -16.15 -12.55 -16.73
C GLY A 555 -16.82 -11.34 -17.39
N MET A 556 -16.20 -10.15 -17.35
CA MET A 556 -16.72 -8.92 -17.95
C MET A 556 -15.86 -8.39 -19.10
N VAL A 557 -14.77 -9.06 -19.45
CA VAL A 557 -13.89 -8.61 -20.54
C VAL A 557 -14.24 -9.28 -21.86
N ALA A 558 -14.08 -8.53 -22.95
CA ALA A 558 -14.46 -8.97 -24.29
C ALA A 558 -13.94 -10.38 -24.68
N PRO A 559 -12.66 -10.76 -24.44
CA PRO A 559 -12.17 -12.08 -24.83
C PRO A 559 -12.90 -13.25 -24.15
N VAL A 560 -13.23 -13.10 -22.86
CA VAL A 560 -13.93 -14.15 -22.10
C VAL A 560 -15.39 -14.23 -22.53
N MET A 561 -16.05 -13.08 -22.71
CA MET A 561 -17.42 -13.06 -23.20
C MET A 561 -17.53 -13.65 -24.61
N MET A 562 -16.58 -13.35 -25.51
CA MET A 562 -16.54 -13.96 -26.85
C MET A 562 -16.41 -15.49 -26.76
N TRP A 563 -15.61 -15.99 -25.82
CA TRP A 563 -15.49 -17.42 -25.57
C TRP A 563 -16.81 -18.02 -25.06
N GLU A 564 -17.48 -17.38 -24.10
CA GLU A 564 -18.77 -17.84 -23.56
C GLU A 564 -19.86 -17.86 -24.64
N HIS A 565 -20.02 -16.77 -25.38
CA HIS A 565 -21.01 -16.66 -26.46
C HIS A 565 -20.69 -17.63 -27.62
N GLY A 566 -19.41 -17.84 -27.92
CA GLY A 566 -18.99 -18.80 -28.94
C GLY A 566 -19.35 -20.24 -28.60
N TRP A 567 -19.27 -20.64 -27.33
CA TRP A 567 -19.73 -21.95 -26.88
C TRP A 567 -21.25 -22.02 -26.77
N HIS A 568 -21.90 -20.94 -26.33
CA HIS A 568 -23.35 -20.88 -26.23
C HIS A 568 -24.02 -21.04 -27.60
N ALA A 569 -23.45 -20.41 -28.64
CA ALA A 569 -23.89 -20.57 -30.02
C ALA A 569 -23.76 -22.01 -30.53
N LYS A 570 -22.76 -22.77 -30.06
CA LYS A 570 -22.53 -24.17 -30.47
C LYS A 570 -23.39 -25.18 -29.71
N LEU A 571 -23.59 -24.97 -28.41
CA LEU A 571 -24.23 -25.94 -27.51
C LEU A 571 -25.73 -25.67 -27.32
N GLY A 572 -26.22 -24.50 -27.74
CA GLY A 572 -27.65 -24.15 -27.73
C GLY A 572 -28.10 -23.31 -26.53
N PRO A 573 -29.36 -22.83 -26.54
CA PRO A 573 -29.81 -21.72 -25.71
C PRO A 573 -29.82 -21.98 -24.21
N LYS A 574 -29.95 -23.24 -23.76
CA LYS A 574 -30.03 -23.62 -22.33
C LYS A 574 -28.67 -23.88 -21.68
N THR A 575 -27.56 -23.64 -22.38
CA THR A 575 -26.23 -24.08 -21.93
C THR A 575 -25.39 -23.00 -21.23
N MET A 576 -25.84 -21.74 -21.23
CA MET A 576 -25.08 -20.63 -20.63
C MET A 576 -24.72 -20.88 -19.15
N PRO A 577 -25.64 -21.35 -18.28
CA PRO A 577 -25.29 -21.64 -16.89
C PRO A 577 -24.19 -22.70 -16.75
N ALA A 578 -24.13 -23.68 -17.64
CA ALA A 578 -23.10 -24.70 -17.63
C ALA A 578 -21.74 -24.15 -18.10
N ILE A 579 -21.74 -23.33 -19.15
CA ILE A 579 -20.52 -22.68 -19.69
C ILE A 579 -19.89 -21.77 -18.63
N VAL A 580 -20.70 -20.89 -18.03
CA VAL A 580 -20.30 -20.04 -16.90
C VAL A 580 -19.83 -20.90 -15.72
N GLY A 581 -20.50 -22.02 -15.45
CA GLY A 581 -20.09 -22.99 -14.44
C GLY A 581 -18.67 -23.53 -14.66
N VAL A 582 -18.34 -23.92 -15.90
CA VAL A 582 -17.01 -24.38 -16.28
C VAL A 582 -15.97 -23.27 -16.09
N PHE A 583 -16.29 -22.03 -16.50
CA PHE A 583 -15.41 -20.88 -16.32
C PHE A 583 -15.14 -20.59 -14.83
N VAL A 584 -16.20 -20.49 -14.01
CA VAL A 584 -16.08 -20.18 -12.58
C VAL A 584 -15.37 -21.31 -11.83
N ILE A 585 -15.69 -22.58 -12.10
CA ILE A 585 -15.00 -23.71 -11.45
C ILE A 585 -13.53 -23.77 -11.91
N GLY A 586 -13.27 -23.59 -13.20
CA GLY A 586 -11.92 -23.54 -13.77
C GLY A 586 -11.06 -22.47 -13.11
N GLY A 587 -11.54 -21.23 -13.07
CA GLY A 587 -10.79 -20.09 -12.57
C GLY A 587 -10.76 -19.96 -11.04
N ALA A 588 -11.88 -20.20 -10.35
CA ALA A 588 -11.99 -19.95 -8.92
C ALA A 588 -11.66 -21.18 -8.07
N VAL A 589 -11.70 -22.40 -8.63
CA VAL A 589 -11.46 -23.64 -7.87
C VAL A 589 -10.24 -24.40 -8.39
N LEU A 590 -10.21 -24.76 -9.68
CA LEU A 590 -9.16 -25.61 -10.25
C LEU A 590 -7.82 -24.87 -10.37
N ALA A 591 -7.81 -23.66 -10.94
CA ALA A 591 -6.61 -22.85 -11.06
C ALA A 591 -5.90 -22.57 -9.71
N PRO A 592 -6.58 -22.11 -8.64
CA PRO A 592 -5.93 -21.93 -7.34
C PRO A 592 -5.44 -23.25 -6.74
N LEU A 593 -6.17 -24.36 -6.92
CA LEU A 593 -5.74 -25.66 -6.45
C LEU A 593 -4.42 -26.07 -7.11
N LEU A 594 -4.34 -25.99 -8.45
CA LEU A 594 -3.13 -26.30 -9.22
C LEU A 594 -1.96 -25.38 -8.84
N ALA A 595 -2.21 -24.07 -8.72
CA ALA A 595 -1.20 -23.09 -8.33
C ALA A 595 -0.62 -23.40 -6.93
N VAL A 596 -1.48 -23.74 -5.97
CA VAL A 596 -1.08 -24.10 -4.61
C VAL A 596 -0.33 -25.43 -4.59
N LEU A 597 -0.75 -26.42 -5.36
CA LEU A 597 -0.05 -27.70 -5.49
C LEU A 597 1.34 -27.52 -6.09
N ALA A 598 1.50 -26.68 -7.12
CA ALA A 598 2.79 -26.35 -7.70
C ALA A 598 3.71 -25.64 -6.69
N CYS A 599 3.21 -24.61 -6.00
CA CYS A 599 3.97 -23.90 -4.97
C CYS A 599 4.35 -24.81 -3.80
N ALA A 600 3.43 -25.67 -3.37
CA ALA A 600 3.66 -26.62 -2.29
C ALA A 600 4.65 -27.72 -2.71
N GLY A 601 4.60 -28.20 -3.95
CA GLY A 601 5.56 -29.16 -4.50
C GLY A 601 6.98 -28.61 -4.46
N PHE A 602 7.17 -27.39 -4.95
CA PHE A 602 8.48 -26.72 -4.90
C PHE A 602 8.99 -26.52 -3.46
N ASN A 603 8.10 -26.13 -2.54
CA ASN A 603 8.47 -25.93 -1.13
C ASN A 603 8.69 -27.24 -0.36
N ARG A 604 8.03 -28.35 -0.73
CA ARG A 604 8.22 -29.68 -0.12
C ARG A 604 9.62 -30.21 -0.37
N LEU A 605 10.16 -30.01 -1.58
CA LEU A 605 11.55 -30.32 -1.93
C LEU A 605 12.58 -29.60 -1.03
N ARG A 606 12.14 -28.58 -0.25
CA ARG A 606 12.99 -27.74 0.59
C ARG A 606 12.55 -27.69 2.07
N MET A 607 11.81 -28.69 2.54
CA MET A 607 11.32 -28.89 3.93
C MET A 607 10.14 -28.02 4.40
N ALA A 608 9.06 -27.90 3.61
CA ALA A 608 7.83 -27.22 4.04
C ALA A 608 6.63 -28.17 4.22
N GLY A 609 6.06 -28.19 5.44
CA GLY A 609 4.82 -28.91 5.75
C GLY A 609 3.54 -28.16 5.33
N PRO A 610 2.36 -28.81 5.41
CA PRO A 610 1.07 -28.23 4.98
C PRO A 610 0.67 -26.97 5.76
N GLU A 611 1.17 -26.79 6.97
CA GLU A 611 0.97 -25.56 7.77
C GLU A 611 1.64 -24.34 7.11
N VAL A 612 2.82 -24.52 6.51
CA VAL A 612 3.56 -23.45 5.82
C VAL A 612 2.82 -23.04 4.55
N THR A 613 2.36 -24.01 3.76
CA THR A 613 1.54 -23.74 2.56
C THR A 613 0.31 -22.88 2.90
N ARG A 614 -0.44 -23.24 3.96
CA ARG A 614 -1.61 -22.45 4.38
C ARG A 614 -1.25 -21.04 4.81
N ARG A 615 -0.09 -20.85 5.44
CA ARG A 615 0.40 -19.53 5.83
C ARG A 615 0.67 -18.66 4.62
N PHE A 616 1.29 -19.21 3.58
CA PHE A 616 1.52 -18.49 2.33
C PHE A 616 0.24 -18.26 1.51
N ILE A 617 -0.76 -19.13 1.58
CA ILE A 617 -2.07 -18.86 0.96
C ILE A 617 -2.63 -17.49 1.43
N PHE A 618 -2.57 -17.22 2.74
CA PHE A 618 -3.06 -15.95 3.26
C PHE A 618 -2.22 -14.74 2.81
N THR A 619 -0.97 -14.93 2.37
CA THR A 619 -0.16 -13.81 1.87
C THR A 619 -0.65 -13.29 0.52
N LEU A 620 -1.48 -14.06 -0.20
CA LEU A 620 -2.12 -13.64 -1.47
C LEU A 620 -3.36 -12.76 -1.27
N VAL A 621 -3.86 -12.61 -0.03
CA VAL A 621 -5.04 -11.78 0.24
C VAL A 621 -4.88 -10.33 -0.24
N PRO A 622 -3.73 -9.64 -0.06
CA PRO A 622 -3.57 -8.26 -0.52
C PRO A 622 -3.68 -8.08 -2.03
N ILE A 623 -3.12 -8.98 -2.87
CA ILE A 623 -3.25 -8.89 -4.33
C ILE A 623 -4.70 -9.13 -4.76
N GLY A 624 -5.41 -10.06 -4.12
CA GLY A 624 -6.84 -10.28 -4.38
C GLY A 624 -7.70 -9.08 -4.00
N VAL A 625 -7.45 -8.46 -2.83
CA VAL A 625 -8.14 -7.23 -2.41
C VAL A 625 -7.79 -6.06 -3.36
N GLY A 626 -6.54 -5.98 -3.82
CA GLY A 626 -6.11 -5.01 -4.83
C GLY A 626 -6.89 -5.16 -6.14
N MET A 627 -7.07 -6.39 -6.62
CA MET A 627 -7.86 -6.67 -7.83
C MET A 627 -9.34 -6.30 -7.64
N TRP A 628 -9.95 -6.68 -6.52
CA TRP A 628 -11.33 -6.27 -6.20
C TRP A 628 -11.48 -4.74 -6.19
N ALA A 629 -10.55 -4.04 -5.54
CA ALA A 629 -10.59 -2.59 -5.44
C ALA A 629 -10.38 -1.90 -6.79
N ALA A 630 -9.41 -2.37 -7.59
CA ALA A 630 -9.15 -1.84 -8.93
C ALA A 630 -10.33 -2.06 -9.88
N HIS A 631 -10.92 -3.26 -9.87
CA HIS A 631 -12.08 -3.58 -10.70
C HIS A 631 -13.33 -2.78 -10.28
N LEU A 632 -13.64 -2.71 -8.98
CA LEU A 632 -14.83 -1.99 -8.52
C LEU A 632 -14.69 -0.46 -8.62
N LEU A 633 -13.47 0.06 -8.60
CA LEU A 633 -13.21 1.48 -8.88
C LEU A 633 -13.65 1.86 -10.30
N TYR A 634 -13.50 0.95 -11.28
CA TYR A 634 -13.99 1.15 -12.65
C TYR A 634 -15.50 1.35 -12.68
N HIS A 635 -16.24 0.37 -12.13
CA HIS A 635 -17.70 0.40 -12.10
C HIS A 635 -18.22 1.62 -11.37
N PHE A 636 -17.57 2.00 -10.26
CA PHE A 636 -17.95 3.19 -9.51
C PHE A 636 -17.74 4.49 -10.28
N ALA A 637 -16.59 4.64 -10.94
CA ALA A 637 -16.26 5.85 -11.68
C ALA A 637 -17.16 6.05 -12.90
N ILE A 638 -17.46 4.97 -13.63
CA ILE A 638 -18.27 5.05 -14.85
C ILE A 638 -19.76 5.07 -14.53
N GLY A 639 -20.21 4.31 -13.54
CA GLY A 639 -21.59 4.32 -13.06
C GLY A 639 -21.91 5.51 -12.15
N TRP A 640 -20.97 6.46 -11.98
CA TRP A 640 -21.18 7.64 -11.15
C TRP A 640 -22.34 8.48 -11.70
N GLY A 641 -23.29 8.81 -10.83
CA GLY A 641 -24.51 9.54 -11.22
C GLY A 641 -25.69 8.65 -11.62
N ALA A 642 -25.49 7.39 -12.01
CA ALA A 642 -26.59 6.47 -12.31
C ALA A 642 -27.47 6.22 -11.07
N PRO A 643 -28.81 6.14 -11.20
CA PRO A 643 -29.60 6.14 -12.44
C PRO A 643 -29.92 7.53 -13.02
N TRP A 644 -29.46 8.63 -12.40
CA TRP A 644 -29.94 9.99 -12.67
C TRP A 644 -29.13 10.75 -13.72
N VAL A 645 -27.81 10.53 -13.78
CA VAL A 645 -26.87 11.18 -14.71
C VAL A 645 -25.86 10.14 -15.18
N GLN A 646 -25.67 9.97 -16.49
CA GLN A 646 -24.64 9.10 -17.04
C GLN A 646 -23.41 9.92 -17.43
N VAL A 647 -22.23 9.48 -17.00
CA VAL A 647 -20.96 10.06 -17.45
C VAL A 647 -20.65 9.50 -18.84
N SER A 648 -20.50 10.37 -19.83
CA SER A 648 -20.33 10.01 -21.25
C SER A 648 -18.91 9.63 -21.65
N SER A 649 -17.91 9.80 -20.78
CA SER A 649 -16.50 9.50 -21.08
C SER A 649 -15.76 8.87 -19.90
N VAL A 650 -14.93 7.85 -20.17
CA VAL A 650 -14.05 7.25 -19.16
C VAL A 650 -12.99 8.27 -18.71
N PRO A 651 -12.86 8.57 -17.42
CA PRO A 651 -11.86 9.52 -16.94
C PRO A 651 -10.43 9.05 -17.24
N THR A 652 -9.58 9.95 -17.75
CA THR A 652 -8.18 9.63 -18.13
C THR A 652 -7.33 9.16 -16.95
N TRP A 653 -7.67 9.54 -15.72
CA TRP A 653 -6.96 9.13 -14.50
C TRP A 653 -7.35 7.73 -14.01
N LEU A 654 -8.46 7.15 -14.50
CA LEU A 654 -9.06 5.94 -13.93
C LEU A 654 -8.12 4.75 -14.04
N THR A 655 -7.57 4.49 -15.22
CA THR A 655 -6.64 3.38 -15.45
C THR A 655 -5.41 3.50 -14.56
N SER A 656 -4.85 4.71 -14.43
CA SER A 656 -3.71 4.97 -13.54
C SER A 656 -4.05 4.69 -12.08
N ALA A 657 -5.25 5.07 -11.62
CA ALA A 657 -5.69 4.78 -10.26
C ALA A 657 -5.91 3.28 -10.02
N GLN A 658 -6.46 2.55 -11.00
CA GLN A 658 -6.61 1.10 -10.92
C GLN A 658 -5.25 0.38 -10.84
N MET A 659 -4.28 0.80 -11.66
CA MET A 659 -2.92 0.26 -11.62
C MET A 659 -2.25 0.54 -10.27
N LEU A 660 -2.34 1.78 -9.75
CA LEU A 660 -1.80 2.13 -8.44
C LEU A 660 -2.32 1.21 -7.32
N VAL A 661 -3.62 0.91 -7.34
CA VAL A 661 -4.27 0.04 -6.35
C VAL A 661 -3.81 -1.41 -6.51
N LEU A 662 -3.69 -1.90 -7.74
CA LEU A 662 -3.19 -3.25 -8.02
C LEU A 662 -1.69 -3.40 -7.66
N ASP A 663 -0.87 -2.38 -7.95
CA ASP A 663 0.54 -2.28 -7.59
C ASP A 663 0.72 -2.33 -6.08
N ALA A 664 -0.08 -1.56 -5.34
CA ALA A 664 -0.07 -1.60 -3.88
C ALA A 664 -0.43 -3.01 -3.35
N GLY A 665 -1.39 -3.69 -3.99
CA GLY A 665 -1.76 -5.08 -3.69
C GLY A 665 -0.60 -6.06 -3.90
N LEU A 666 0.13 -5.93 -5.01
CA LEU A 666 1.32 -6.74 -5.30
C LEU A 666 2.44 -6.48 -4.30
N LEU A 667 2.82 -5.22 -4.09
CA LEU A 667 3.91 -4.84 -3.19
C LEU A 667 3.64 -5.32 -1.77
N LEU A 668 2.40 -5.20 -1.28
CA LEU A 668 2.02 -5.68 0.04
C LEU A 668 2.05 -7.22 0.12
N THR A 669 1.61 -7.91 -0.93
CA THR A 669 1.70 -9.38 -1.03
C THR A 669 3.14 -9.87 -0.95
N LEU A 670 4.04 -9.28 -1.76
CA LEU A 670 5.47 -9.62 -1.77
C LEU A 670 6.13 -9.32 -0.43
N TYR A 671 5.83 -8.16 0.17
CA TYR A 671 6.32 -7.79 1.49
C TYR A 671 5.90 -8.80 2.56
N VAL A 672 4.61 -9.15 2.63
CA VAL A 672 4.10 -10.09 3.62
C VAL A 672 4.69 -11.49 3.39
N ALA A 673 4.79 -11.96 2.15
CA ALA A 673 5.41 -13.24 1.82
C ALA A 673 6.87 -13.31 2.27
N TRP A 674 7.67 -12.27 2.01
CA TRP A 674 9.05 -12.17 2.49
C TRP A 674 9.15 -12.18 4.02
N ARG A 675 8.27 -11.43 4.70
CA ARG A 675 8.23 -11.40 6.18
C ARG A 675 7.83 -12.73 6.78
N VAL A 676 6.89 -13.46 6.16
CA VAL A 676 6.51 -14.81 6.58
C VAL A 676 7.67 -15.78 6.36
N ALA A 677 8.36 -15.73 5.22
CA ALA A 677 9.51 -16.59 4.94
C ALA A 677 10.63 -16.41 5.99
N ASN A 678 10.92 -15.17 6.38
CA ASN A 678 11.92 -14.84 7.41
C ASN A 678 11.56 -15.32 8.84
N GLN A 679 10.31 -15.73 9.09
CA GLN A 679 9.95 -16.36 10.38
C GLN A 679 10.40 -17.82 10.46
N TYR A 680 10.51 -18.50 9.31
CA TYR A 680 10.89 -19.90 9.25
C TYR A 680 12.41 -20.09 9.17
N THR A 681 13.14 -19.12 8.63
CA THR A 681 14.59 -19.20 8.50
C THR A 681 15.25 -17.83 8.54
N ARG A 682 16.44 -17.78 9.16
CA ARG A 682 17.29 -16.57 9.21
C ARG A 682 18.24 -16.45 8.01
N LYS A 683 18.43 -17.54 7.24
CA LYS A 683 19.32 -17.56 6.08
C LYS A 683 18.60 -16.97 4.87
N LEU A 684 19.14 -15.91 4.28
CA LEU A 684 18.55 -15.20 3.13
C LEU A 684 18.22 -16.15 1.96
N ARG A 685 19.16 -17.03 1.58
CA ARG A 685 18.95 -18.00 0.48
C ARG A 685 17.76 -18.93 0.74
N SER A 686 17.61 -19.41 1.97
CA SER A 686 16.50 -20.30 2.35
C SER A 686 15.17 -19.55 2.43
N ALA A 687 15.16 -18.30 2.90
CA ALA A 687 13.96 -17.47 2.94
C ALA A 687 13.48 -17.14 1.53
N LEU A 688 14.40 -16.75 0.63
CA LEU A 688 14.11 -16.53 -0.79
C LEU A 688 13.58 -17.81 -1.43
N ALA A 689 14.24 -18.95 -1.22
CA ALA A 689 13.79 -20.24 -1.73
C ALA A 689 12.35 -20.60 -1.32
N LEU A 690 11.98 -20.33 -0.07
CA LEU A 690 10.65 -20.64 0.47
C LEU A 690 9.56 -19.68 -0.06
N GLY A 691 9.91 -18.41 -0.24
CA GLY A 691 9.01 -17.37 -0.72
C GLY A 691 8.90 -17.28 -2.25
N MET A 692 9.91 -17.72 -3.00
CA MET A 692 9.99 -17.55 -4.46
C MET A 692 8.77 -18.09 -5.21
N PRO A 693 8.26 -19.31 -4.97
CA PRO A 693 7.11 -19.82 -5.72
C PRO A 693 5.86 -18.95 -5.55
N TRP A 694 5.66 -18.43 -4.32
CA TRP A 694 4.53 -17.57 -3.99
C TRP A 694 4.70 -16.17 -4.56
N ALA A 695 5.94 -15.65 -4.61
CA ALA A 695 6.25 -14.40 -5.29
C ALA A 695 5.98 -14.51 -6.80
N VAL A 696 6.41 -15.60 -7.44
CA VAL A 696 6.13 -15.87 -8.87
C VAL A 696 4.62 -15.96 -9.11
N LEU A 697 3.88 -16.71 -8.30
CA LEU A 697 2.42 -16.77 -8.39
C LEU A 697 1.78 -15.38 -8.22
N SER A 698 2.29 -14.55 -7.31
CA SER A 698 1.78 -13.19 -7.10
C SER A 698 2.05 -12.29 -8.31
N CYS A 699 3.22 -12.40 -8.94
CA CYS A 699 3.53 -11.68 -10.18
C CYS A 699 2.70 -12.17 -11.36
N MET A 700 2.40 -13.48 -11.45
CA MET A 700 1.50 -14.04 -12.45
C MET A 700 0.07 -13.50 -12.28
N LEU A 701 -0.46 -13.52 -11.05
CA LEU A 701 -1.76 -12.93 -10.74
C LEU A 701 -1.78 -11.43 -11.08
N TYR A 702 -0.71 -10.69 -10.74
CA TYR A 702 -0.58 -9.28 -11.12
C TYR A 702 -0.62 -9.08 -12.64
N ALA A 703 0.19 -9.83 -13.39
CA ALA A 703 0.19 -9.76 -14.86
C ALA A 703 -1.19 -10.10 -15.46
N THR A 704 -1.88 -11.10 -14.93
CA THR A 704 -3.27 -11.40 -15.30
C THR A 704 -4.21 -10.24 -14.97
N GLY A 705 -4.09 -9.63 -13.79
CA GLY A 705 -4.87 -8.47 -13.39
C GLY A 705 -4.65 -7.27 -14.31
N VAL A 706 -3.39 -6.96 -14.63
CA VAL A 706 -3.02 -5.93 -15.61
C VAL A 706 -3.69 -6.24 -16.95
N TRP A 707 -3.51 -7.45 -17.48
CA TRP A 707 -4.12 -7.84 -18.74
C TRP A 707 -5.64 -7.63 -18.75
N ILE A 708 -6.35 -8.08 -17.69
CA ILE A 708 -7.81 -7.89 -17.54
C ILE A 708 -8.18 -6.41 -17.56
N LEU A 709 -7.48 -5.57 -16.80
CA LEU A 709 -7.79 -4.14 -16.67
C LEU A 709 -7.56 -3.34 -17.97
N PHE A 710 -6.72 -3.85 -18.88
CA PHE A 710 -6.50 -3.28 -20.20
C PHE A 710 -7.43 -3.82 -21.29
N GLN A 711 -8.27 -4.82 -21.00
CA GLN A 711 -9.26 -5.30 -21.96
C GLN A 711 -10.50 -4.38 -21.99
N PRO A 712 -11.19 -4.29 -23.15
CA PRO A 712 -12.53 -3.71 -23.20
C PRO A 712 -13.46 -4.47 -22.24
N MET A 713 -14.06 -3.74 -21.30
CA MET A 713 -14.92 -4.29 -20.27
C MET A 713 -16.37 -3.88 -20.51
N GLN A 714 -17.30 -4.83 -20.49
CA GLN A 714 -18.72 -4.51 -20.56
C GLN A 714 -19.21 -4.01 -19.20
N MET A 715 -19.81 -2.82 -19.23
CA MET A 715 -20.46 -2.25 -18.06
C MET A 715 -21.80 -2.93 -17.81
N ARG A 716 -21.91 -3.58 -16.65
CA ARG A 716 -23.14 -4.22 -16.19
C ARG A 716 -24.07 -3.20 -15.56
N GLY A 717 -25.33 -3.17 -15.99
CA GLY A 717 -26.33 -2.24 -15.48
C GLY A 717 -26.22 -0.81 -16.02
N MET A 718 -25.69 -0.63 -17.24
CA MET A 718 -25.72 0.65 -17.99
C MET A 718 -26.57 0.51 -19.26
N LEU A 719 -27.19 1.61 -19.73
CA LEU A 719 -27.87 1.62 -21.03
C LEU A 719 -26.80 1.56 -22.12
N HIS A 720 -26.94 0.62 -23.05
CA HIS A 720 -26.08 0.49 -24.23
C HIS A 720 -26.61 1.31 -25.40
#